data_AF-A0A5C5V0L5-F1
#
_entry.id   AF-A0A5C5V0L5-F1
#
_cell.length_a   1.000
_cell.length_b   1.000
_cell.length_c   1.000
_cell.angle_alpha   90.00
_cell.angle_beta   90.00
_cell.angle_gamma   90.00
#
_symmetry.space_group_name_H-M   'P 1'
#
loop_
_entity.id
_entity.type
_entity.pdbx_description
1 polymer ?
#
loop_
_entity_poly.entity_id
_entity_poly.type
_entity_poly.pdbx_seq_one_letter_code
_entity_poly.pdbx_strand_id
1 'polypeptide(L)'
;MFRAPLSLCVIACAAIAFSPLASYAQDQPETPVAEEQPAAAAPPLSYEPVDEEQSTVEQINGQVNSVFEPGVDLAASVLMAPVYSTTQKYVQLDHIVRYTRPIEEPEIPFTIYPPDAAEKPVNFPDSLTLADAKTWQARGKLLTGNSKQPFSPGKLGEKSVEVIVIKVNTSTKYVQTESDGKVIYKEAGDIRGLLSQNEADWKTPEQIQEMADRHLLAVRSDVKTDDKDPPYVLSESVGKAPLVVVWLAGGALFFTLYFGFVNFWGFRHAIEVVKGTYDDPNEPGEVTHFQALASALSATVGLGNIAGVTIAMTTGGPGAFFWMMVCGFMGMASKFAECTLGQMYREVKPDGTILGGPMQYLLRGFEEVGLKPVGVVFSVIFAVLCIMASFGGGNMFQSNQSANAAVQLIQGAKQDQISALTNEIKAAEKAEDWTKLGELQEQKAALQSELTAFAQTFKMVFGVVFAILVALVIIGGIKRIAAVSSKVVPLMCVSYVLMCIYVIVMHIGEVPHLFQSIFTEAFTPKAALGGIIGVAIIGIQRAAFSNEAGVGSAAIAHSAAKTDQPVREGLVALLGPFIDTIVVCSMTALVILITNAWDNREWILDQDLQGAALTAQAFENEVWWFSYVLSIAILLFAYSTIISWSYYGERCWERLFGAGSTMIYKIIYVGFVFIGAVANLGAVIDFSDMMLLSMAFPNIVGVVLLSPKVRRALGEYWQKYKAGEFKKFK
;
A
#
# COMPACT_ATOMS: atom_id res chain seq x y z
N MET A 1 -11.43 31.63 -31.51
CA MET A 1 -12.03 32.52 -30.51
C MET A 1 -12.73 31.65 -29.47
N PHE A 2 -11.99 31.08 -28.53
CA PHE A 2 -12.50 30.46 -27.29
C PHE A 2 -11.33 30.42 -26.31
N ARG A 3 -11.29 31.41 -25.42
CA ARG A 3 -10.40 31.52 -24.25
C ARG A 3 -11.35 31.59 -23.05
N ALA A 4 -11.45 30.52 -22.26
CA ALA A 4 -12.01 30.43 -20.89
C ALA A 4 -11.77 28.99 -20.36
N PRO A 5 -11.72 28.72 -19.03
CA PRO A 5 -10.46 28.44 -18.34
C PRO A 5 -10.35 26.98 -17.87
N LEU A 6 -9.26 26.30 -18.22
CA LEU A 6 -8.84 25.02 -17.63
C LEU A 6 -8.08 25.21 -16.30
N SER A 7 -8.00 26.43 -15.79
CA SER A 7 -7.18 26.81 -14.64
C SER A 7 -7.85 26.58 -13.28
N LEU A 8 -9.14 26.23 -13.22
CA LEU A 8 -9.86 26.14 -11.93
C LEU A 8 -9.65 24.82 -11.17
N CYS A 9 -9.44 23.66 -11.81
CA CYS A 9 -9.19 22.42 -11.05
C CYS A 9 -7.78 22.33 -10.45
N VAL A 10 -6.80 23.00 -11.05
CA VAL A 10 -5.40 23.00 -10.55
C VAL A 10 -5.17 24.14 -9.55
N ILE A 11 -5.88 25.27 -9.69
CA ILE A 11 -5.81 26.39 -8.74
C ILE A 11 -6.73 26.17 -7.52
N ALA A 12 -7.79 25.35 -7.62
CA ALA A 12 -8.64 25.00 -6.48
C ALA A 12 -7.86 24.31 -5.33
N CYS A 13 -6.76 23.62 -5.62
CA CYS A 13 -5.90 23.03 -4.59
C CYS A 13 -5.02 24.05 -3.84
N ALA A 14 -4.92 25.30 -4.31
CA ALA A 14 -4.06 26.32 -3.70
C ALA A 14 -4.83 27.45 -2.98
N ALA A 15 -6.17 27.48 -3.06
CA ALA A 15 -6.96 28.65 -2.64
C ALA A 15 -7.85 28.44 -1.39
N ILE A 16 -7.87 27.26 -0.76
CA ILE A 16 -8.73 26.98 0.41
C ILE A 16 -7.91 27.08 1.70
N ALA A 17 -7.35 28.26 1.96
CA ALA A 17 -6.63 28.56 3.20
C ALA A 17 -7.27 29.71 4.02
N PHE A 18 -8.39 30.29 3.60
CA PHE A 18 -9.05 31.36 4.35
C PHE A 18 -10.56 31.40 4.12
N SER A 19 -11.38 31.04 5.12
CA SER A 19 -12.62 31.74 5.57
C SER A 19 -13.60 30.81 6.34
N PRO A 20 -14.52 31.35 7.19
CA PRO A 20 -14.96 30.71 8.44
C PRO A 20 -16.39 30.09 8.46
N LEU A 21 -16.58 29.30 9.53
CA LEU A 21 -17.75 28.59 10.09
C LEU A 21 -19.15 29.24 9.92
N ALA A 22 -20.18 28.39 9.75
CA ALA A 22 -21.55 28.68 10.13
C ALA A 22 -22.34 27.40 10.50
N SER A 23 -23.03 27.46 11.64
CA SER A 23 -23.85 26.44 12.31
C SER A 23 -25.20 26.17 11.63
N TYR A 24 -25.83 25.02 11.89
CA TYR A 24 -27.29 24.94 12.07
C TYR A 24 -27.70 23.76 12.97
N ALA A 25 -28.58 24.05 13.92
CA ALA A 25 -29.34 23.12 14.76
C ALA A 25 -30.82 23.17 14.37
N GLN A 26 -31.59 22.09 14.55
CA GLN A 26 -33.06 22.13 14.68
C GLN A 26 -33.66 20.85 15.32
N ASP A 27 -34.78 21.04 16.01
CA ASP A 27 -35.38 20.29 17.14
C ASP A 27 -36.68 19.49 16.77
N GLN A 28 -36.90 18.34 17.47
CA GLN A 28 -38.16 17.74 18.05
C GLN A 28 -39.36 17.29 17.14
N PRO A 29 -40.39 16.48 17.58
CA PRO A 29 -40.71 15.86 18.90
C PRO A 29 -41.29 14.38 18.95
N GLU A 30 -41.41 13.88 20.19
CA GLU A 30 -42.17 12.82 20.94
C GLU A 30 -43.20 11.77 20.38
N THR A 31 -43.27 10.66 21.15
CA THR A 31 -43.99 9.33 21.22
C THR A 31 -45.55 9.33 21.41
N PRO A 32 -46.34 8.22 21.70
CA PRO A 32 -46.07 6.79 22.09
C PRO A 32 -47.08 5.68 21.59
N VAL A 33 -46.94 4.41 22.04
CA VAL A 33 -47.96 3.47 22.65
C VAL A 33 -47.44 2.01 22.83
N ALA A 34 -47.75 1.37 23.98
CA ALA A 34 -47.43 0.01 24.50
C ALA A 34 -48.29 -1.13 23.86
N GLU A 35 -48.12 -2.46 23.98
CA GLU A 35 -47.84 -3.49 25.03
C GLU A 35 -47.45 -4.81 24.25
N GLU A 36 -46.77 -5.87 24.72
CA GLU A 36 -47.05 -6.80 25.84
C GLU A 36 -45.86 -7.82 25.94
N GLN A 37 -45.54 -8.33 27.15
CA GLN A 37 -44.42 -9.24 27.50
C GLN A 37 -44.98 -10.57 28.06
N PRO A 38 -44.34 -11.76 27.91
CA PRO A 38 -43.28 -12.23 28.84
C PRO A 38 -42.20 -13.12 28.14
N ALA A 39 -41.01 -13.45 28.67
CA ALA A 39 -40.57 -13.80 30.03
C ALA A 39 -39.09 -13.39 30.29
N ALA A 40 -38.70 -13.38 31.57
CA ALA A 40 -37.58 -12.64 32.16
C ALA A 40 -36.19 -12.84 31.53
N ALA A 41 -35.72 -11.80 30.83
CA ALA A 41 -34.32 -11.51 30.55
C ALA A 41 -33.86 -10.31 31.40
N ALA A 42 -32.57 -10.22 31.72
CA ALA A 42 -31.99 -9.07 32.43
C ALA A 42 -32.37 -7.74 31.73
N PRO A 43 -32.57 -6.63 32.48
CA PRO A 43 -33.09 -5.39 31.91
C PRO A 43 -32.17 -4.87 30.79
N PRO A 44 -32.72 -4.46 29.63
CA PRO A 44 -31.92 -3.97 28.51
C PRO A 44 -31.21 -2.67 28.88
N LEU A 45 -29.94 -2.59 28.48
CA LEU A 45 -29.09 -1.42 28.70
C LEU A 45 -29.06 -0.58 27.42
N SER A 46 -29.57 0.65 27.47
CA SER A 46 -29.57 1.58 26.34
C SER A 46 -28.62 2.74 26.60
N TYR A 47 -27.77 3.09 25.61
CA TYR A 47 -26.94 4.29 25.62
C TYR A 47 -26.87 4.90 24.22
N GLU A 48 -26.63 6.21 24.15
CA GLU A 48 -26.39 6.94 22.90
C GLU A 48 -24.87 7.17 22.71
N PRO A 49 -24.30 6.89 21.52
CA PRO A 49 -22.91 7.18 21.23
C PRO A 49 -22.68 8.70 21.12
N VAL A 50 -21.48 9.17 21.46
CA VAL A 50 -21.10 10.59 21.43
C VAL A 50 -20.16 10.84 20.24
N ASP A 51 -20.46 11.87 19.43
CA ASP A 51 -19.59 12.31 18.32
C ASP A 51 -18.25 12.87 18.83
N GLU A 52 -17.13 12.41 18.27
CA GLU A 52 -15.79 12.82 18.67
C GLU A 52 -15.38 14.20 18.12
N GLU A 53 -14.86 15.07 18.98
CA GLU A 53 -14.30 16.39 18.62
C GLU A 53 -12.81 16.23 18.23
N GLN A 54 -12.50 16.30 16.93
CA GLN A 54 -11.17 16.03 16.34
C GLN A 54 -10.12 17.12 16.61
N SER A 55 -8.85 16.74 16.79
CA SER A 55 -7.71 17.65 17.02
C SER A 55 -7.32 18.47 15.77
N THR A 56 -6.59 19.58 15.94
CA THR A 56 -6.18 20.47 14.82
C THR A 56 -5.30 19.78 13.76
N VAL A 57 -4.54 18.75 14.15
CA VAL A 57 -3.73 17.93 13.21
C VAL A 57 -4.60 16.91 12.47
N GLU A 58 -5.60 16.32 13.15
CA GLU A 58 -6.62 15.49 12.50
C GLU A 58 -7.52 16.31 11.58
N GLN A 59 -7.79 17.58 11.89
CA GLN A 59 -8.47 18.51 10.99
C GLN A 59 -7.65 18.78 9.72
N ILE A 60 -6.33 18.94 9.82
CA ILE A 60 -5.45 19.07 8.65
C ILE A 60 -5.43 17.75 7.85
N ASN A 61 -5.31 16.60 8.51
CA ASN A 61 -5.35 15.30 7.84
C ASN A 61 -6.71 15.02 7.18
N GLY A 62 -7.82 15.37 7.84
CA GLY A 62 -9.18 15.27 7.30
C GLY A 62 -9.44 16.24 6.15
N GLN A 63 -8.89 17.47 6.21
CA GLN A 63 -8.94 18.42 5.09
C GLN A 63 -8.13 17.93 3.88
N VAL A 64 -6.95 17.33 4.10
CA VAL A 64 -6.19 16.70 3.01
C VAL A 64 -6.97 15.52 2.43
N ASN A 65 -7.50 14.62 3.26
CA ASN A 65 -8.21 13.43 2.81
C ASN A 65 -9.51 13.77 2.04
N SER A 66 -10.31 14.74 2.52
CA SER A 66 -11.58 15.14 1.89
C SER A 66 -11.42 15.75 0.48
N VAL A 67 -10.25 16.27 0.13
CA VAL A 67 -9.97 16.77 -1.24
C VAL A 67 -9.80 15.61 -2.23
N PHE A 68 -9.27 14.48 -1.78
CA PHE A 68 -8.98 13.33 -2.62
C PHE A 68 -10.10 12.29 -2.64
N GLU A 69 -10.88 12.17 -1.57
CA GLU A 69 -12.00 11.21 -1.42
C GLU A 69 -12.95 11.15 -2.64
N PRO A 70 -13.46 12.26 -3.21
CA PRO A 70 -14.35 12.18 -4.37
C PRO A 70 -13.66 11.61 -5.62
N GLY A 71 -12.37 11.86 -5.78
CA GLY A 71 -11.54 11.29 -6.85
C GLY A 71 -11.22 9.82 -6.62
N VAL A 72 -10.99 9.43 -5.37
CA VAL A 72 -10.83 8.04 -4.92
C VAL A 72 -12.10 7.27 -5.29
N ASP A 73 -13.28 7.75 -4.90
CA ASP A 73 -14.54 7.02 -5.08
C ASP A 73 -14.91 6.81 -6.56
N LEU A 74 -14.63 7.81 -7.40
CA LEU A 74 -14.84 7.70 -8.85
C LEU A 74 -13.87 6.70 -9.50
N ALA A 75 -12.60 6.74 -9.14
CA ALA A 75 -11.62 5.78 -9.66
C ALA A 75 -11.85 4.36 -9.11
N ALA A 76 -12.27 4.26 -7.85
CA ALA A 76 -12.63 3.02 -7.18
C ALA A 76 -13.79 2.33 -7.88
N SER A 77 -14.83 3.09 -8.20
CA SER A 77 -16.08 2.55 -8.77
C SER A 77 -15.98 2.07 -10.21
N VAL A 78 -14.98 2.53 -10.99
CA VAL A 78 -14.84 2.17 -12.42
C VAL A 78 -13.69 1.19 -12.66
N LEU A 79 -12.48 1.50 -12.22
CA LEU A 79 -11.26 0.73 -12.56
C LEU A 79 -10.81 -0.22 -11.45
N MET A 80 -11.18 0.05 -10.20
CA MET A 80 -10.94 -0.84 -9.07
C MET A 80 -12.18 -1.64 -8.68
N ALA A 81 -13.23 -1.59 -9.49
CA ALA A 81 -14.40 -2.43 -9.31
C ALA A 81 -13.94 -3.90 -9.28
N PRO A 82 -14.30 -4.66 -8.24
CA PRO A 82 -13.89 -6.06 -8.14
C PRO A 82 -14.58 -6.85 -9.26
N VAL A 83 -13.79 -7.37 -10.20
CA VAL A 83 -14.28 -8.25 -11.27
C VAL A 83 -14.61 -9.63 -10.71
N TYR A 84 -13.88 -10.00 -9.66
CA TYR A 84 -14.07 -11.21 -8.91
C TYR A 84 -14.11 -10.83 -7.43
N SER A 85 -15.13 -11.32 -6.74
CA SER A 85 -15.20 -11.33 -5.30
C SER A 85 -15.83 -12.65 -4.86
N THR A 86 -15.26 -13.26 -3.83
CA THR A 86 -15.91 -14.37 -3.15
C THR A 86 -16.54 -13.82 -1.88
N THR A 87 -17.83 -14.07 -1.70
CA THR A 87 -18.47 -13.80 -0.41
C THR A 87 -18.07 -14.90 0.55
N GLN A 88 -17.38 -14.50 1.60
CA GLN A 88 -17.02 -15.38 2.70
C GLN A 88 -17.95 -15.10 3.87
N LYS A 89 -18.62 -16.15 4.35
CA LYS A 89 -19.39 -16.10 5.59
C LYS A 89 -18.48 -16.39 6.77
N TYR A 90 -18.69 -15.66 7.85
CA TYR A 90 -17.93 -15.85 9.08
C TYR A 90 -18.76 -15.48 10.30
N VAL A 91 -18.32 -15.94 11.46
CA VAL A 91 -18.75 -15.46 12.76
C VAL A 91 -17.55 -14.88 13.47
N GLN A 92 -17.76 -13.83 14.25
CA GLN A 92 -16.67 -13.14 14.92
C GLN A 92 -16.92 -13.11 16.42
N LEU A 93 -15.91 -13.50 17.21
CA LEU A 93 -15.92 -13.30 18.65
C LEU A 93 -15.67 -11.82 18.95
N ASP A 94 -16.66 -11.13 19.50
CA ASP A 94 -16.53 -9.76 20.00
C ASP A 94 -16.89 -9.78 21.48
N HIS A 95 -15.91 -10.00 22.37
CA HIS A 95 -16.15 -9.91 23.81
C HIS A 95 -16.33 -8.43 24.19
N ILE A 96 -17.57 -8.04 24.48
CA ILE A 96 -17.90 -6.72 25.01
C ILE A 96 -18.14 -6.88 26.50
N VAL A 97 -17.36 -6.19 27.32
CA VAL A 97 -17.55 -6.16 28.77
C VAL A 97 -18.06 -4.77 29.16
N ARG A 98 -19.23 -4.74 29.80
CA ARG A 98 -19.86 -3.50 30.26
C ARG A 98 -19.65 -3.34 31.75
N TYR A 99 -19.35 -2.11 32.15
CA TYR A 99 -19.33 -1.70 33.55
C TYR A 99 -20.30 -0.55 33.76
N THR A 100 -20.95 -0.55 34.90
CA THR A 100 -21.93 0.45 35.26
C THR A 100 -21.59 1.07 36.61
N ARG A 101 -22.01 2.32 36.78
CA ARG A 101 -21.94 3.03 38.05
C ARG A 101 -23.18 3.91 38.22
N PRO A 102 -23.77 4.03 39.43
CA PRO A 102 -24.84 4.99 39.67
C PRO A 102 -24.35 6.44 39.48
N ILE A 103 -25.12 7.27 38.77
CA ILE A 103 -24.78 8.70 38.56
C ILE A 103 -24.70 9.45 39.90
N GLU A 104 -25.48 9.01 40.89
CA GLU A 104 -25.59 9.63 42.22
C GLU A 104 -24.36 9.37 43.11
N GLU A 105 -23.50 8.41 42.74
CA GLU A 105 -22.36 7.95 43.56
C GLU A 105 -21.04 7.92 42.73
N PRO A 106 -20.51 9.08 42.30
CA PRO A 106 -19.36 9.16 41.39
C PRO A 106 -18.02 8.77 42.01
N GLU A 107 -17.97 8.62 43.35
CA GLU A 107 -16.79 8.22 44.12
C GLU A 107 -16.53 6.69 44.06
N ILE A 108 -17.54 5.91 43.65
CA ILE A 108 -17.45 4.45 43.61
C ILE A 108 -16.80 3.99 42.31
N PRO A 109 -16.00 2.89 42.30
CA PRO A 109 -15.55 2.25 41.07
C PRO A 109 -16.72 1.76 40.20
N PHE A 110 -16.53 1.71 38.88
CA PHE A 110 -17.48 1.07 37.99
C PHE A 110 -17.48 -0.43 38.25
N THR A 111 -18.66 -1.03 38.40
CA THR A 111 -18.82 -2.47 38.64
C THR A 111 -19.27 -3.17 37.37
N ILE A 112 -18.77 -4.38 37.13
CA ILE A 112 -19.15 -5.16 35.95
C ILE A 112 -20.66 -5.39 35.90
N TYR A 113 -21.24 -5.28 34.70
CA TYR A 113 -22.64 -5.58 34.48
C TYR A 113 -22.87 -7.07 34.76
N PRO A 114 -23.81 -7.46 35.66
CA PRO A 114 -23.87 -8.83 36.19
C PRO A 114 -23.95 -9.96 35.15
N PRO A 115 -24.64 -9.82 34.00
CA PRO A 115 -24.59 -10.80 32.91
C PRO A 115 -23.18 -11.00 32.34
N ASP A 116 -22.40 -9.93 32.21
CA ASP A 116 -21.04 -9.97 31.65
C ASP A 116 -20.02 -10.56 32.67
N ALA A 117 -20.37 -10.59 33.96
CA ALA A 117 -19.52 -11.11 35.04
C ALA A 117 -19.30 -12.63 34.97
N ALA A 118 -20.28 -13.38 34.45
CA ALA A 118 -20.19 -14.82 34.27
C ALA A 118 -19.41 -15.22 33.01
N GLU A 119 -19.17 -14.27 32.09
CA GLU A 119 -18.68 -14.51 30.73
C GLU A 119 -17.41 -13.72 30.37
N LYS A 120 -16.88 -12.95 31.33
CA LYS A 120 -15.62 -12.23 31.19
C LYS A 120 -14.43 -13.18 30.99
N PRO A 121 -13.37 -12.76 30.27
CA PRO A 121 -12.10 -13.48 30.25
C PRO A 121 -11.59 -13.72 31.69
N VAL A 122 -10.92 -14.85 31.90
CA VAL A 122 -10.48 -15.31 33.25
C VAL A 122 -9.71 -14.23 34.03
N ASN A 123 -9.04 -13.31 33.33
CA ASN A 123 -8.19 -12.27 33.92
C ASN A 123 -8.79 -10.86 33.85
N PHE A 124 -10.11 -10.71 33.59
CA PHE A 124 -10.76 -9.40 33.49
C PHE A 124 -11.26 -8.91 34.87
N PRO A 125 -11.03 -7.64 35.26
CA PRO A 125 -11.35 -7.14 36.60
C PRO A 125 -12.87 -7.00 36.83
N ASP A 126 -13.35 -7.28 38.04
CA ASP A 126 -14.78 -7.10 38.41
C ASP A 126 -15.18 -5.65 38.66
N SER A 127 -14.20 -4.78 38.88
CA SER A 127 -14.40 -3.35 39.07
C SER A 127 -13.31 -2.54 38.39
N LEU A 128 -13.68 -1.39 37.82
CA LEU A 128 -12.76 -0.45 37.17
C LEU A 128 -12.80 0.91 37.88
N THR A 129 -11.64 1.47 38.18
CA THR A 129 -11.55 2.87 38.59
C THR A 129 -11.64 3.80 37.37
N LEU A 130 -11.86 5.09 37.62
CA LEU A 130 -11.84 6.09 36.54
C LEU A 130 -10.46 6.21 35.87
N ALA A 131 -9.38 5.91 36.59
CA ALA A 131 -8.03 5.86 36.03
C ALA A 131 -7.86 4.66 35.07
N ASP A 132 -8.41 3.50 35.44
CA ASP A 132 -8.42 2.31 34.57
C ASP A 132 -9.24 2.59 33.30
N ALA A 133 -10.41 3.21 33.45
CA ALA A 133 -11.25 3.62 32.33
C ALA A 133 -10.51 4.53 31.34
N LYS A 134 -9.83 5.58 31.82
CA LYS A 134 -9.00 6.44 30.97
C LYS A 134 -7.84 5.68 30.30
N THR A 135 -7.32 4.66 30.96
CA THR A 135 -6.27 3.78 30.40
C THR A 135 -6.80 2.95 29.24
N TRP A 136 -8.00 2.37 29.37
CA TRP A 136 -8.69 1.68 28.28
C TRP A 136 -9.09 2.62 27.14
N GLN A 137 -9.41 3.87 27.46
CA GLN A 137 -9.67 4.93 26.49
C GLN A 137 -8.44 5.24 25.62
N ALA A 138 -7.29 5.44 26.26
CA ALA A 138 -6.03 5.72 25.56
C ALA A 138 -5.60 4.58 24.63
N ARG A 139 -6.12 3.37 24.84
CA ARG A 139 -5.90 2.19 23.99
C ARG A 139 -6.89 2.07 22.83
N GLY A 140 -7.86 2.98 22.71
CA GLY A 140 -8.92 2.91 21.70
C GLY A 140 -9.82 1.67 21.84
N LYS A 141 -9.95 1.13 23.07
CA LYS A 141 -10.74 -0.09 23.34
C LYS A 141 -12.10 0.21 23.95
N LEU A 142 -12.39 1.46 24.28
CA LEU A 142 -13.71 1.88 24.74
C LEU A 142 -14.63 2.15 23.56
N LEU A 143 -15.87 1.68 23.67
CA LEU A 143 -16.97 1.99 22.75
C LEU A 143 -17.88 3.11 23.27
N THR A 144 -17.56 3.69 24.44
CA THR A 144 -18.31 4.74 25.13
C THR A 144 -17.41 5.86 25.63
N GLY A 145 -17.99 7.04 25.86
CA GLY A 145 -17.27 8.23 26.28
C GLY A 145 -16.77 9.10 25.11
N ASN A 146 -16.15 10.22 25.44
CA ASN A 146 -15.51 11.16 24.52
C ASN A 146 -14.10 11.50 25.01
N SER A 147 -13.31 12.26 24.24
CA SER A 147 -11.92 12.62 24.58
C SER A 147 -11.70 13.23 25.97
N LYS A 148 -12.75 13.70 26.66
CA LYS A 148 -12.70 14.27 28.02
C LYS A 148 -13.18 13.30 29.11
N GLN A 149 -14.08 12.36 28.80
CA GLN A 149 -14.67 11.43 29.77
C GLN A 149 -14.84 10.01 29.19
N PRO A 150 -14.34 8.95 29.85
CA PRO A 150 -14.32 7.57 29.31
C PRO A 150 -15.66 6.80 29.48
N PHE A 151 -16.77 7.48 29.77
CA PHE A 151 -18.07 6.86 30.06
C PHE A 151 -19.19 7.67 29.42
N SER A 152 -20.30 7.00 29.10
CA SER A 152 -21.52 7.62 28.58
C SER A 152 -22.68 7.45 29.57
N PRO A 153 -23.64 8.38 29.66
CA PRO A 153 -24.86 8.17 30.42
C PRO A 153 -25.70 7.06 29.79
N GLY A 154 -26.37 6.28 30.63
CA GLY A 154 -27.24 5.17 30.22
C GLY A 154 -28.32 4.88 31.27
N LYS A 155 -29.15 3.87 30.98
CA LYS A 155 -30.18 3.40 31.90
C LYS A 155 -30.07 1.90 32.12
N LEU A 156 -30.21 1.49 33.38
CA LEU A 156 -30.31 0.09 33.80
C LEU A 156 -31.65 -0.09 34.53
N GLY A 157 -32.67 -0.56 33.80
CA GLY A 157 -34.06 -0.51 34.27
C GLY A 157 -34.54 0.94 34.42
N GLU A 158 -35.06 1.31 35.60
CA GLU A 158 -35.50 2.68 35.89
C GLU A 158 -34.37 3.59 36.41
N LYS A 159 -33.18 3.04 36.68
CA LYS A 159 -32.05 3.78 37.27
C LYS A 159 -31.13 4.36 36.22
N SER A 160 -30.76 5.63 36.40
CA SER A 160 -29.77 6.30 35.55
C SER A 160 -28.35 5.93 36.00
N VAL A 161 -27.54 5.44 35.07
CA VAL A 161 -26.19 4.94 35.32
C VAL A 161 -25.20 5.54 34.34
N GLU A 162 -23.94 5.63 34.74
CA GLU A 162 -22.82 5.84 33.83
C GLU A 162 -22.35 4.47 33.33
N VAL A 163 -22.05 4.37 32.05
CA VAL A 163 -21.73 3.12 31.38
C VAL A 163 -20.36 3.24 30.71
N ILE A 164 -19.54 2.23 30.95
CA ILE A 164 -18.28 1.99 30.26
C ILE A 164 -18.44 0.69 29.48
N VAL A 165 -18.19 0.73 28.17
CA VAL A 165 -18.23 -0.43 27.30
C VAL A 165 -16.83 -0.67 26.77
N ILE A 166 -16.21 -1.78 27.16
CA ILE A 166 -14.87 -2.17 26.69
C ILE A 166 -15.02 -3.27 25.65
N LYS A 167 -14.46 -3.04 24.46
CA LYS A 167 -14.22 -4.10 23.48
C LYS A 167 -12.94 -4.84 23.85
N VAL A 168 -13.08 -6.04 24.38
CA VAL A 168 -11.96 -6.94 24.68
C VAL A 168 -11.58 -7.66 23.40
N ASN A 169 -10.57 -7.13 22.74
CA ASN A 169 -10.22 -7.52 21.39
C ASN A 169 -9.45 -8.85 21.36
N THR A 170 -10.15 -9.97 21.24
CA THR A 170 -9.57 -11.16 20.61
C THR A 170 -10.02 -11.32 19.15
N SER A 171 -11.11 -10.64 18.72
CA SER A 171 -11.69 -10.62 17.37
C SER A 171 -11.50 -11.90 16.55
N THR A 172 -11.57 -13.06 17.22
CA THR A 172 -11.25 -14.34 16.61
C THR A 172 -12.37 -14.64 15.62
N LYS A 173 -12.00 -14.72 14.36
CA LYS A 173 -12.93 -14.89 13.28
C LYS A 173 -13.01 -16.36 12.91
N TYR A 174 -14.19 -16.94 12.88
CA TYR A 174 -14.38 -18.29 12.37
C TYR A 174 -15.11 -18.23 11.03
N VAL A 175 -14.40 -18.62 9.99
CA VAL A 175 -14.91 -18.65 8.62
C VAL A 175 -15.69 -19.93 8.37
N GLN A 176 -16.90 -19.78 7.85
CA GLN A 176 -17.73 -20.90 7.42
C GLN A 176 -17.14 -21.57 6.17
N THR A 177 -16.94 -22.87 6.23
CA THR A 177 -16.44 -23.70 5.12
C THR A 177 -17.14 -25.06 5.11
N GLU A 178 -16.92 -25.84 4.06
CA GLU A 178 -17.44 -27.19 3.93
C GLU A 178 -16.29 -28.20 3.99
N SER A 179 -16.43 -29.22 4.85
CA SER A 179 -15.55 -30.38 4.90
C SER A 179 -16.40 -31.64 4.91
N ASP A 180 -16.15 -32.55 3.97
CA ASP A 180 -16.88 -33.82 3.82
C ASP A 180 -18.42 -33.67 3.78
N GLY A 181 -18.91 -32.62 3.12
CA GLY A 181 -20.34 -32.33 2.96
C GLY A 181 -21.02 -31.77 4.21
N LYS A 182 -20.26 -31.38 5.24
CA LYS A 182 -20.75 -30.73 6.45
C LYS A 182 -20.20 -29.31 6.57
N VAL A 183 -21.05 -28.39 7.04
CA VAL A 183 -20.67 -27.02 7.38
C VAL A 183 -19.84 -27.05 8.66
N ILE A 184 -18.66 -26.44 8.62
CA ILE A 184 -17.78 -26.23 9.76
C ILE A 184 -17.26 -24.79 9.75
N TYR A 185 -16.87 -24.29 10.91
CA TYR A 185 -16.32 -22.96 11.07
C TYR A 185 -14.85 -23.08 11.48
N LYS A 186 -13.93 -22.62 10.64
CA LYS A 186 -12.49 -22.68 10.91
C LYS A 186 -12.01 -21.32 11.40
N GLU A 187 -11.25 -21.32 12.48
CA GLU A 187 -10.58 -20.12 12.97
C GLU A 187 -9.67 -19.54 11.88
N ALA A 188 -9.84 -18.26 11.57
CA ALA A 188 -8.94 -17.50 10.73
C ALA A 188 -7.82 -16.97 11.62
N GLY A 189 -6.59 -17.35 11.32
CA GLY A 189 -5.42 -16.90 12.05
C GLY A 189 -5.27 -15.38 11.95
N ASP A 190 -4.81 -14.78 13.05
CA ASP A 190 -4.59 -13.33 13.13
C ASP A 190 -3.55 -12.82 12.10
N ILE A 191 -2.70 -13.72 11.58
CA ILE A 191 -1.72 -13.44 10.52
C ILE A 191 -2.19 -14.12 9.23
N ARG A 192 -2.17 -13.38 8.10
CA ARG A 192 -2.68 -13.78 6.76
C ARG A 192 -4.16 -14.12 6.65
N GLY A 193 -4.88 -14.21 7.77
CA GLY A 193 -6.27 -14.69 7.77
C GLY A 193 -6.39 -16.15 7.32
N LEU A 194 -5.31 -16.95 7.35
CA LEU A 194 -5.36 -18.35 6.91
C LEU A 194 -6.24 -19.17 7.85
N LEU A 195 -7.02 -20.09 7.29
CA LEU A 195 -7.86 -20.97 8.09
C LEU A 195 -6.99 -22.01 8.81
N SER A 196 -7.16 -22.13 10.13
CA SER A 196 -6.49 -23.14 10.93
C SER A 196 -6.73 -24.53 10.34
N GLN A 197 -5.65 -25.29 10.22
CA GLN A 197 -5.70 -26.69 9.79
C GLN A 197 -5.81 -27.65 10.97
N ASN A 198 -5.68 -27.15 12.19
CA ASN A 198 -5.83 -27.94 13.40
C ASN A 198 -7.32 -28.12 13.70
N GLU A 199 -7.78 -29.38 13.68
CA GLU A 199 -9.20 -29.71 13.91
C GLU A 199 -9.70 -29.26 15.30
N ALA A 200 -8.81 -29.11 16.28
CA ALA A 200 -9.16 -28.62 17.61
C ALA A 200 -9.69 -27.17 17.61
N ASP A 201 -9.26 -26.36 16.64
CA ASP A 201 -9.65 -24.95 16.54
C ASP A 201 -11.00 -24.79 15.84
N TRP A 202 -11.46 -25.84 15.13
CA TRP A 202 -12.70 -25.80 14.36
C TRP A 202 -13.92 -25.81 15.28
N LYS A 203 -15.02 -25.23 14.79
CA LYS A 203 -16.30 -25.15 15.49
C LYS A 203 -17.41 -25.70 14.61
N THR A 204 -18.32 -26.46 15.20
CA THR A 204 -19.54 -26.93 14.52
C THR A 204 -20.63 -25.86 14.57
N PRO A 205 -21.66 -25.92 13.71
CA PRO A 205 -22.80 -25.01 13.79
C PRO A 205 -23.47 -24.99 15.17
N GLU A 206 -23.52 -26.13 15.87
CA GLU A 206 -24.07 -26.23 17.22
C GLU A 206 -23.23 -25.45 18.24
N GLN A 207 -21.90 -25.53 18.14
CA GLN A 207 -21.00 -24.76 19.01
C GLN A 207 -21.09 -23.26 18.72
N ILE A 208 -21.24 -22.87 17.46
CA ILE A 208 -21.48 -21.46 17.10
C ILE A 208 -22.83 -20.96 17.65
N GLN A 209 -23.87 -21.78 17.59
CA GLN A 209 -25.16 -21.44 18.20
C GLN A 209 -25.04 -21.29 19.72
N GLU A 210 -24.31 -22.18 20.40
CA GLU A 210 -24.05 -22.06 21.84
C GLU A 210 -23.29 -20.76 22.17
N MET A 211 -22.30 -20.37 21.36
CA MET A 211 -21.59 -19.10 21.50
C MET A 211 -22.50 -17.90 21.26
N ALA A 212 -23.44 -18.00 20.31
CA ALA A 212 -24.45 -16.97 20.03
C ALA A 212 -25.44 -16.80 21.19
N ASP A 213 -25.94 -17.91 21.75
CA ASP A 213 -26.86 -17.94 22.90
C ASP A 213 -26.20 -17.32 24.15
N ARG A 214 -24.88 -17.45 24.24
CA ARG A 214 -24.01 -16.81 25.25
C ARG A 214 -23.57 -15.40 24.87
N HIS A 215 -24.16 -14.79 23.85
CA HIS A 215 -23.88 -13.40 23.42
C HIS A 215 -22.38 -13.10 23.14
N LEU A 216 -21.60 -14.11 22.75
CA LEU A 216 -20.15 -13.96 22.51
C LEU A 216 -19.82 -13.51 21.08
N LEU A 217 -20.81 -13.53 20.18
CA LEU A 217 -20.62 -13.26 18.76
C LEU A 217 -21.06 -11.84 18.39
N ALA A 218 -20.31 -11.23 17.47
CA ALA A 218 -20.70 -9.99 16.81
C ALA A 218 -22.02 -10.20 16.04
N VAL A 219 -22.94 -9.24 16.18
CA VAL A 219 -24.27 -9.28 15.56
C VAL A 219 -24.40 -8.14 14.57
N ARG A 220 -24.96 -8.43 13.40
CA ARG A 220 -25.32 -7.44 12.37
C ARG A 220 -26.39 -6.50 12.90
N SER A 221 -26.17 -5.20 12.77
CA SER A 221 -27.14 -4.17 13.14
C SER A 221 -28.23 -3.93 12.08
N ASP A 222 -28.04 -4.44 10.86
CA ASP A 222 -28.85 -4.17 9.67
C ASP A 222 -29.82 -5.32 9.27
N VAL A 223 -30.01 -6.30 10.16
CA VAL A 223 -30.82 -7.50 9.87
C VAL A 223 -32.30 -7.14 9.76
N LYS A 224 -32.87 -7.38 8.58
CA LYS A 224 -34.32 -7.36 8.37
C LYS A 224 -34.89 -8.73 8.75
N THR A 225 -36.13 -8.74 9.26
CA THR A 225 -36.84 -9.94 9.74
C THR A 225 -37.02 -11.09 8.73
N ASP A 226 -36.62 -10.90 7.48
CA ASP A 226 -36.79 -11.83 6.35
C ASP A 226 -35.45 -12.40 5.83
N ASP A 227 -34.32 -12.13 6.51
CA ASP A 227 -33.02 -12.67 6.13
C ASP A 227 -32.88 -14.15 6.57
N LYS A 228 -32.34 -15.00 5.68
CA LYS A 228 -32.22 -16.46 5.90
C LYS A 228 -31.05 -16.83 6.80
N ASP A 229 -30.08 -15.94 6.92
CA ASP A 229 -28.89 -16.15 7.74
C ASP A 229 -29.10 -15.60 9.16
N PRO A 230 -28.62 -16.29 10.21
CA PRO A 230 -28.68 -15.79 11.57
C PRO A 230 -28.01 -14.40 11.69
N PRO A 231 -28.44 -13.57 12.66
CA PRO A 231 -27.97 -12.19 12.77
C PRO A 231 -26.48 -12.09 13.14
N TYR A 232 -25.89 -13.16 13.68
CA TYR A 232 -24.47 -13.27 14.02
C TYR A 232 -23.58 -13.83 12.89
N VAL A 233 -24.17 -14.29 11.77
CA VAL A 233 -23.41 -14.71 10.59
C VAL A 233 -23.13 -13.49 9.72
N LEU A 234 -21.88 -13.06 9.71
CA LEU A 234 -21.39 -11.94 8.93
C LEU A 234 -20.96 -12.40 7.54
N SER A 235 -21.03 -11.49 6.57
CA SER A 235 -20.53 -11.72 5.22
C SER A 235 -19.55 -10.63 4.85
N GLU A 236 -18.42 -11.01 4.27
CA GLU A 236 -17.47 -10.08 3.69
C GLU A 236 -17.05 -10.51 2.29
N SER A 237 -16.54 -9.54 1.54
CA SER A 237 -16.03 -9.76 0.20
C SER A 237 -14.51 -9.93 0.26
N VAL A 238 -14.03 -11.16 0.03
CA VAL A 238 -12.61 -11.52 0.00
C VAL A 238 -12.13 -11.84 -1.42
N GLY A 239 -10.81 -11.74 -1.63
CA GLY A 239 -10.19 -12.03 -2.92
C GLY A 239 -10.60 -11.05 -4.03
N LYS A 240 -10.86 -9.77 -3.68
CA LYS A 240 -11.23 -8.73 -4.64
C LYS A 240 -10.14 -8.60 -5.69
N ALA A 241 -10.45 -8.92 -6.95
CA ALA A 241 -9.57 -8.71 -8.09
C ALA A 241 -9.89 -7.34 -8.71
N PRO A 242 -9.05 -6.30 -8.52
CA PRO A 242 -9.28 -5.03 -9.19
C PRO A 242 -9.22 -5.26 -10.71
N LEU A 243 -10.19 -4.74 -11.47
CA LEU A 243 -10.24 -4.88 -12.93
C LEU A 243 -8.91 -4.53 -13.59
N VAL A 244 -8.26 -3.47 -13.10
CA VAL A 244 -6.98 -3.01 -13.61
C VAL A 244 -5.83 -4.03 -13.45
N VAL A 245 -5.84 -4.85 -12.40
CA VAL A 245 -4.81 -5.89 -12.16
C VAL A 245 -4.99 -7.02 -13.18
N VAL A 246 -6.23 -7.43 -13.42
CA VAL A 246 -6.56 -8.41 -14.47
C VAL A 246 -6.21 -7.86 -15.85
N TRP A 247 -6.48 -6.58 -16.09
CA TRP A 247 -6.17 -5.89 -17.33
C TRP A 247 -4.67 -5.84 -17.62
N LEU A 248 -3.85 -5.52 -16.61
CA LEU A 248 -2.39 -5.52 -16.69
C LEU A 248 -1.84 -6.93 -16.95
N ALA A 249 -2.32 -7.94 -16.21
CA ALA A 249 -1.92 -9.33 -16.41
C ALA A 249 -2.28 -9.83 -17.82
N GLY A 250 -3.49 -9.51 -18.30
CA GLY A 250 -3.94 -9.83 -19.65
C GLY A 250 -3.09 -9.16 -20.73
N GLY A 251 -2.75 -7.88 -20.55
CA GLY A 251 -1.83 -7.15 -21.43
C GLY A 251 -0.44 -7.80 -21.47
N ALA A 252 0.14 -8.10 -20.31
CA ALA A 252 1.45 -8.75 -20.20
C ALA A 252 1.49 -10.13 -20.88
N LEU A 253 0.44 -10.93 -20.71
CA LEU A 253 0.28 -12.21 -21.42
C LEU A 253 0.20 -12.00 -22.92
N PHE A 254 -0.67 -11.10 -23.36
CA PHE A 254 -0.83 -10.77 -24.78
C PHE A 254 0.50 -10.36 -25.42
N PHE A 255 1.21 -9.38 -24.84
CA PHE A 255 2.48 -8.90 -25.41
C PHE A 255 3.57 -9.97 -25.41
N THR A 256 3.67 -10.76 -24.32
CA THR A 256 4.65 -11.84 -24.23
C THR A 256 4.45 -12.86 -25.37
N LEU A 257 3.21 -13.28 -25.61
CA LEU A 257 2.89 -14.21 -26.70
C LEU A 257 3.02 -13.55 -28.08
N TYR A 258 2.52 -12.33 -28.23
CA TYR A 258 2.49 -11.62 -29.51
C TYR A 258 3.88 -11.29 -30.07
N PHE A 259 4.83 -10.96 -29.20
CA PHE A 259 6.24 -10.73 -29.56
C PHE A 259 7.11 -11.99 -29.49
N GLY A 260 6.50 -13.17 -29.30
CA GLY A 260 7.22 -14.45 -29.35
C GLY A 260 8.25 -14.62 -28.25
N PHE A 261 7.90 -14.27 -27.01
CA PHE A 261 8.78 -14.35 -25.84
C PHE A 261 10.10 -13.57 -26.00
N VAL A 262 10.01 -12.32 -26.46
CA VAL A 262 11.14 -11.39 -26.60
C VAL A 262 12.01 -11.28 -25.35
N ASN A 263 11.42 -11.52 -24.17
CA ASN A 263 12.07 -11.57 -22.87
C ASN A 263 13.26 -12.56 -22.82
N PHE A 264 13.23 -13.66 -23.57
CA PHE A 264 14.31 -14.65 -23.57
C PHE A 264 15.44 -14.28 -24.54
N TRP A 265 15.10 -14.05 -25.81
CA TRP A 265 16.11 -13.90 -26.86
C TRP A 265 16.59 -12.45 -27.04
N GLY A 266 15.78 -11.45 -26.66
CA GLY A 266 16.15 -10.04 -26.69
C GLY A 266 17.04 -9.60 -25.53
N PHE A 267 17.07 -10.38 -24.44
CA PHE A 267 17.76 -10.05 -23.20
C PHE A 267 19.26 -9.83 -23.35
N ARG A 268 19.95 -10.75 -24.06
CA ARG A 268 21.40 -10.63 -24.27
C ARG A 268 21.75 -9.35 -25.03
N HIS A 269 20.99 -9.03 -26.06
CA HIS A 269 21.19 -7.81 -26.84
C HIS A 269 20.92 -6.55 -26.01
N ALA A 270 19.89 -6.56 -25.16
CA ALA A 270 19.62 -5.46 -24.24
C ALA A 270 20.84 -5.13 -23.35
N ILE A 271 21.55 -6.14 -22.83
CA ILE A 271 22.78 -5.96 -22.06
C ILE A 271 23.89 -5.33 -22.93
N GLU A 272 24.06 -5.78 -24.17
CA GLU A 272 25.06 -5.22 -25.10
C GLU A 272 24.79 -3.73 -25.39
N VAL A 273 23.52 -3.36 -25.56
CA VAL A 273 23.09 -1.96 -25.74
C VAL A 273 23.37 -1.14 -24.49
N VAL A 274 22.97 -1.58 -23.30
CA VAL A 274 23.20 -0.83 -22.05
C VAL A 274 24.68 -0.62 -21.74
N LYS A 275 25.56 -1.55 -22.11
CA LYS A 275 27.03 -1.38 -21.97
C LYS A 275 27.59 -0.28 -22.88
N GLY A 276 26.80 0.18 -23.86
CA GLY A 276 27.15 1.20 -24.81
C GLY A 276 27.84 0.67 -26.06
N THR A 277 27.69 -0.62 -26.36
CA THR A 277 28.27 -1.25 -27.58
C THR A 277 27.74 -0.57 -28.85
N TYR A 278 26.50 -0.08 -28.80
CA TYR A 278 25.78 0.53 -29.92
C TYR A 278 25.48 2.03 -29.72
N ASP A 279 26.15 2.70 -28.76
CA ASP A 279 25.91 4.12 -28.48
C ASP A 279 26.58 5.01 -29.55
N ASP A 280 25.78 5.73 -30.33
CA ASP A 280 26.27 6.82 -31.18
C ASP A 280 25.99 8.18 -30.50
N PRO A 281 27.03 8.97 -30.12
CA PRO A 281 26.85 10.28 -29.51
C PRO A 281 26.04 11.29 -30.35
N ASN A 282 25.97 11.07 -31.68
CA ASN A 282 25.29 11.93 -32.65
C ASN A 282 23.80 11.60 -32.82
N GLU A 283 23.33 10.47 -32.27
CA GLU A 283 21.91 10.12 -32.30
C GLU A 283 21.09 11.09 -31.43
N PRO A 284 19.85 11.43 -31.83
CA PRO A 284 19.00 12.35 -31.09
C PRO A 284 18.58 11.77 -29.73
N GLY A 285 18.67 12.60 -28.69
CA GLY A 285 18.29 12.25 -27.32
C GLY A 285 19.10 13.03 -26.28
N GLU A 286 18.69 12.92 -25.03
CA GLU A 286 19.26 13.69 -23.92
C GLU A 286 20.26 12.89 -23.08
N VAL A 287 20.05 11.57 -22.99
CA VAL A 287 20.79 10.67 -22.10
C VAL A 287 21.19 9.37 -22.79
N THR A 288 22.19 8.66 -22.24
CA THR A 288 22.60 7.33 -22.75
C THR A 288 21.57 6.25 -22.42
N HIS A 289 21.64 5.09 -23.08
CA HIS A 289 20.81 3.92 -22.79
C HIS A 289 20.88 3.50 -21.31
N PHE A 290 22.09 3.45 -20.74
CA PHE A 290 22.27 3.15 -19.31
C PHE A 290 21.64 4.20 -18.41
N GLN A 291 21.78 5.49 -18.74
CA GLN A 291 21.19 6.57 -17.96
C GLN A 291 19.67 6.59 -18.03
N ALA A 292 19.08 6.26 -19.18
CA ALA A 292 17.65 6.10 -19.34
C ALA A 292 17.14 4.92 -18.50
N LEU A 293 17.79 3.74 -18.61
CA LEU A 293 17.48 2.57 -17.79
C LEU A 293 17.64 2.88 -16.29
N ALA A 294 18.71 3.54 -15.88
CA ALA A 294 18.93 3.90 -14.48
C ALA A 294 17.85 4.88 -13.98
N SER A 295 17.43 5.83 -14.80
CA SER A 295 16.33 6.76 -14.44
C SER A 295 14.99 6.03 -14.33
N ALA A 296 14.76 5.05 -15.20
CA ALA A 296 13.57 4.21 -15.16
C ALA A 296 13.56 3.28 -13.95
N LEU A 297 14.69 2.62 -13.68
CA LEU A 297 14.88 1.77 -12.51
C LEU A 297 14.80 2.56 -11.21
N SER A 298 15.30 3.80 -11.14
CA SER A 298 15.16 4.58 -9.90
C SER A 298 13.71 4.91 -9.57
N ALA A 299 12.80 4.92 -10.55
CA ALA A 299 11.38 5.16 -10.33
C ALA A 299 10.63 3.91 -9.83
N THR A 300 11.06 2.72 -10.28
CA THR A 300 10.37 1.45 -9.99
C THR A 300 11.02 0.70 -8.82
N VAL A 301 12.35 0.69 -8.77
CA VAL A 301 13.09 0.10 -7.64
C VAL A 301 13.08 1.11 -6.51
N GLY A 302 12.08 0.96 -5.63
CA GLY A 302 11.85 1.85 -4.51
C GLY A 302 11.46 1.11 -3.24
N LEU A 303 10.82 1.83 -2.32
CA LEU A 303 10.29 1.27 -1.09
C LEU A 303 9.22 0.18 -1.30
N GLY A 304 8.54 0.18 -2.45
CA GLY A 304 7.61 -0.88 -2.84
C GLY A 304 8.26 -2.28 -2.88
N ASN A 305 9.55 -2.35 -3.23
CA ASN A 305 10.30 -3.61 -3.36
C ASN A 305 10.72 -4.19 -2.00
N ILE A 306 10.67 -3.38 -0.95
CA ILE A 306 11.01 -3.74 0.43
C ILE A 306 9.72 -3.92 1.21
N ALA A 307 8.96 -2.83 1.37
CA ALA A 307 7.74 -2.80 2.14
C ALA A 307 6.59 -3.56 1.46
N GLY A 308 6.37 -3.31 0.16
CA GLY A 308 5.27 -3.90 -0.60
C GLY A 308 5.42 -5.42 -0.74
N VAL A 309 6.65 -5.91 -0.97
CA VAL A 309 6.95 -7.35 -0.98
C VAL A 309 6.67 -7.97 0.38
N THR A 310 7.11 -7.32 1.46
CA THR A 310 6.89 -7.82 2.82
C THR A 310 5.39 -7.90 3.14
N ILE A 311 4.62 -6.88 2.79
CA ILE A 311 3.15 -6.89 2.90
C ILE A 311 2.55 -8.01 2.06
N ALA A 312 3.07 -8.25 0.84
CA ALA A 312 2.62 -9.35 -0.01
C ALA A 312 2.85 -10.73 0.64
N MET A 313 3.97 -10.92 1.34
CA MET A 313 4.27 -12.17 2.04
C MET A 313 3.42 -12.32 3.30
N THR A 314 3.25 -11.26 4.10
CA THR A 314 2.43 -11.30 5.32
C THR A 314 0.94 -11.43 5.04
N THR A 315 0.47 -11.08 3.84
CA THR A 315 -0.95 -11.20 3.47
C THR A 315 -1.23 -12.40 2.56
N GLY A 316 -0.40 -12.64 1.54
CA GLY A 316 -0.59 -13.67 0.52
C GLY A 316 0.25 -14.93 0.68
N GLY A 317 1.18 -14.96 1.64
CA GLY A 317 2.07 -16.09 1.87
C GLY A 317 3.14 -16.29 0.79
N PRO A 318 3.86 -17.42 0.80
CA PRO A 318 4.94 -17.74 -0.14
C PRO A 318 4.38 -18.00 -1.54
N GLY A 319 3.10 -18.41 -1.65
CA GLY A 319 2.43 -18.59 -2.93
C GLY A 319 2.28 -17.29 -3.74
N ALA A 320 2.13 -16.14 -3.06
CA ALA A 320 2.06 -14.85 -3.74
C ALA A 320 3.39 -14.50 -4.43
N PHE A 321 4.52 -14.96 -3.89
CA PHE A 321 5.84 -14.75 -4.49
C PHE A 321 5.95 -15.43 -5.86
N PHE A 322 5.41 -16.63 -6.04
CA PHE A 322 5.38 -17.30 -7.34
C PHE A 322 4.69 -16.44 -8.41
N TRP A 323 3.49 -15.96 -8.11
CA TRP A 323 2.70 -15.14 -9.04
C TRP A 323 3.34 -13.77 -9.29
N MET A 324 4.03 -13.23 -8.29
CA MET A 324 4.84 -12.02 -8.45
C MET A 324 5.96 -12.22 -9.48
N MET A 325 6.68 -13.36 -9.44
CA MET A 325 7.71 -13.69 -10.44
C MET A 325 7.13 -13.89 -11.84
N VAL A 326 6.01 -14.62 -11.97
CA VAL A 326 5.34 -14.84 -13.26
C VAL A 326 4.91 -13.51 -13.87
N CYS A 327 4.27 -12.65 -13.09
CA CYS A 327 3.85 -11.33 -13.55
C CYS A 327 5.04 -10.45 -13.93
N GLY A 328 6.11 -10.43 -13.14
CA GLY A 328 7.33 -9.69 -13.45
C GLY A 328 7.99 -10.12 -14.76
N PHE A 329 8.07 -11.44 -14.99
CA PHE A 329 8.61 -11.99 -16.23
C PHE A 329 7.77 -11.61 -17.45
N MET A 330 6.44 -11.72 -17.35
CA MET A 330 5.54 -11.37 -18.45
C MET A 330 5.47 -9.86 -18.69
N GLY A 331 5.63 -9.06 -17.63
CA GLY A 331 5.68 -7.61 -17.69
C GLY A 331 6.86 -7.06 -18.50
N MET A 332 7.95 -7.82 -18.65
CA MET A 332 9.07 -7.44 -19.53
C MET A 332 8.58 -7.12 -20.95
N ALA A 333 7.69 -7.94 -21.52
CA ALA A 333 7.19 -7.71 -22.88
C ALA A 333 6.30 -6.46 -22.98
N SER A 334 5.48 -6.18 -21.96
CA SER A 334 4.71 -4.93 -21.88
C SER A 334 5.64 -3.73 -21.90
N LYS A 335 6.70 -3.76 -21.08
CA LYS A 335 7.67 -2.68 -20.94
C LYS A 335 8.49 -2.45 -22.22
N PHE A 336 8.83 -3.54 -22.91
CA PHE A 336 9.42 -3.48 -24.25
C PHE A 336 8.52 -2.75 -25.25
N ALA A 337 7.24 -3.08 -25.28
CA ALA A 337 6.30 -2.52 -26.24
C ALA A 337 6.02 -1.03 -25.98
N GLU A 338 5.74 -0.65 -24.72
CA GLU A 338 5.49 0.75 -24.33
C GLU A 338 6.72 1.63 -24.56
N CYS A 339 7.93 1.16 -24.25
CA CYS A 339 9.15 1.96 -24.43
C CYS A 339 9.54 2.09 -25.91
N THR A 340 9.29 1.04 -26.71
CA THR A 340 9.44 1.13 -28.17
C THR A 340 8.50 2.20 -28.75
N LEU A 341 7.23 2.22 -28.32
CA LEU A 341 6.27 3.24 -28.75
C LEU A 341 6.64 4.64 -28.23
N GLY A 342 7.11 4.73 -26.98
CA GLY A 342 7.63 5.96 -26.39
C GLY A 342 8.73 6.58 -27.23
N GLN A 343 9.60 5.76 -27.81
CA GLN A 343 10.65 6.17 -28.75
C GLN A 343 10.14 6.47 -30.16
N MET A 344 9.19 5.68 -30.69
CA MET A 344 8.62 5.91 -32.03
C MET A 344 7.89 7.24 -32.16
N TYR A 345 7.18 7.66 -31.10
CA TYR A 345 6.29 8.82 -31.14
C TYR A 345 6.82 10.05 -30.38
N ARG A 346 8.06 9.99 -29.86
CA ARG A 346 8.66 11.14 -29.16
C ARG A 346 8.81 12.35 -30.08
N GLU A 347 8.72 13.53 -29.48
CA GLU A 347 9.02 14.79 -30.12
C GLU A 347 10.38 15.29 -29.67
N VAL A 348 11.27 15.56 -30.63
CA VAL A 348 12.53 16.27 -30.42
C VAL A 348 12.28 17.75 -30.64
N LYS A 349 12.33 18.55 -29.58
CA LYS A 349 12.10 20.00 -29.68
C LYS A 349 13.32 20.74 -30.22
N PRO A 350 13.16 22.00 -30.69
CA PRO A 350 14.27 22.81 -31.18
C PRO A 350 15.38 23.07 -30.15
N ASP A 351 15.04 23.05 -28.85
CA ASP A 351 15.99 23.19 -27.74
C ASP A 351 16.74 21.87 -27.39
N GLY A 352 16.44 20.79 -28.12
CA GLY A 352 17.01 19.46 -27.91
C GLY A 352 16.34 18.65 -26.79
N THR A 353 15.32 19.18 -26.12
CA THR A 353 14.55 18.43 -25.12
C THR A 353 13.61 17.44 -25.78
N ILE A 354 13.38 16.32 -25.11
CA ILE A 354 12.46 15.29 -25.58
C ILE A 354 11.13 15.36 -24.82
N LEU A 355 10.05 15.19 -25.56
CA LEU A 355 8.73 14.90 -25.01
C LEU A 355 8.24 13.58 -25.61
N GLY A 356 8.24 12.51 -24.81
CA GLY A 356 7.81 11.18 -25.22
C GLY A 356 7.13 10.42 -24.09
N GLY A 357 6.54 9.27 -24.42
CA GLY A 357 5.72 8.47 -23.51
C GLY A 357 4.25 8.36 -23.95
N PRO A 358 3.36 7.81 -23.09
CA PRO A 358 2.01 7.43 -23.50
C PRO A 358 1.14 8.61 -23.92
N MET A 359 1.28 9.76 -23.28
CA MET A 359 0.59 10.98 -23.70
C MET A 359 0.91 11.42 -25.14
N GLN A 360 2.03 10.97 -25.73
CA GLN A 360 2.39 11.24 -27.14
C GLN A 360 1.91 10.14 -28.09
N TYR A 361 2.17 8.87 -27.81
CA TYR A 361 1.73 7.80 -28.71
C TYR A 361 0.22 7.53 -28.66
N LEU A 362 -0.44 7.78 -27.53
CA LEU A 362 -1.91 7.72 -27.46
C LEU A 362 -2.54 8.81 -28.33
N LEU A 363 -1.92 9.98 -28.42
CA LEU A 363 -2.39 11.06 -29.28
C LEU A 363 -2.12 10.75 -30.76
N ARG A 364 -0.84 10.60 -31.11
CA ARG A 364 -0.38 10.52 -32.51
C ARG A 364 -0.66 9.15 -33.12
N GLY A 365 -0.47 8.08 -32.37
CA GLY A 365 -0.75 6.72 -32.85
C GLY A 365 -2.24 6.49 -33.12
N PHE A 366 -3.13 7.05 -32.30
CA PHE A 366 -4.58 6.96 -32.54
C PHE A 366 -5.01 7.80 -33.74
N GLU A 367 -4.37 8.94 -33.99
CA GLU A 367 -4.61 9.72 -35.20
C GLU A 367 -4.30 8.93 -36.47
N GLU A 368 -3.22 8.16 -36.48
CA GLU A 368 -2.83 7.34 -37.64
C GLU A 368 -3.79 6.16 -37.92
N VAL A 369 -4.53 5.68 -36.91
CA VAL A 369 -5.55 4.63 -37.09
C VAL A 369 -6.97 5.17 -37.24
N GLY A 370 -7.14 6.50 -37.35
CA GLY A 370 -8.44 7.15 -37.52
C GLY A 370 -9.26 7.35 -36.24
N LEU A 371 -8.67 7.16 -35.06
CA LEU A 371 -9.31 7.30 -33.74
C LEU A 371 -8.84 8.54 -32.97
N LYS A 372 -8.51 9.63 -33.67
CA LYS A 372 -7.97 10.87 -33.08
C LYS A 372 -8.75 11.39 -31.85
N PRO A 373 -10.10 11.45 -31.84
CA PRO A 373 -10.83 11.96 -30.67
C PRO A 373 -10.57 11.12 -29.41
N VAL A 374 -10.54 9.79 -29.55
CA VAL A 374 -10.26 8.86 -28.44
C VAL A 374 -8.81 9.04 -27.97
N GLY A 375 -7.87 9.17 -28.90
CA GLY A 375 -6.46 9.39 -28.60
C GLY A 375 -6.20 10.67 -27.80
N VAL A 376 -6.90 11.76 -28.13
CA VAL A 376 -6.82 13.02 -27.37
C VAL A 376 -7.32 12.81 -25.93
N VAL A 377 -8.47 12.16 -25.76
CA VAL A 377 -9.05 11.89 -24.43
C VAL A 377 -8.11 11.03 -23.60
N PHE A 378 -7.60 9.92 -24.16
CA PHE A 378 -6.70 9.02 -23.44
C PHE A 378 -5.36 9.66 -23.11
N SER A 379 -4.82 10.49 -24.01
CA SER A 379 -3.62 11.29 -23.76
C SER A 379 -3.79 12.23 -22.57
N VAL A 380 -4.94 12.92 -22.48
CA VAL A 380 -5.23 13.85 -21.39
C VAL A 380 -5.46 13.10 -20.07
N ILE A 381 -6.26 12.03 -20.08
CA ILE A 381 -6.51 11.19 -18.89
C ILE A 381 -5.19 10.66 -18.35
N PHE A 382 -4.37 10.06 -19.22
CA PHE A 382 -3.06 9.55 -18.83
C PHE A 382 -2.19 10.63 -18.20
N ALA A 383 -2.11 11.81 -18.81
CA ALA A 383 -1.28 12.90 -18.31
C ALA A 383 -1.74 13.39 -16.92
N VAL A 384 -3.04 13.55 -16.71
CA VAL A 384 -3.61 13.98 -15.42
C VAL A 384 -3.35 12.92 -14.34
N LEU A 385 -3.62 11.65 -14.62
CA LEU A 385 -3.36 10.54 -13.69
C LEU A 385 -1.87 10.43 -13.33
N CYS A 386 -0.98 10.56 -14.31
CA CYS A 386 0.47 10.53 -14.10
C CYS A 386 0.93 11.68 -13.19
N ILE A 387 0.41 12.90 -13.39
CA ILE A 387 0.73 14.05 -12.53
C ILE A 387 0.30 13.77 -11.09
N MET A 388 -0.90 13.26 -10.87
CA MET A 388 -1.40 12.93 -9.53
C MET A 388 -0.60 11.80 -8.87
N ALA A 389 -0.33 10.72 -9.61
CA ALA A 389 0.51 9.61 -9.15
C ALA A 389 1.93 10.07 -8.77
N SER A 390 2.47 11.06 -9.49
CA SER A 390 3.79 11.63 -9.21
C SER A 390 3.82 12.36 -7.86
N PHE A 391 2.75 13.02 -7.44
CA PHE A 391 2.68 13.71 -6.15
C PHE A 391 2.45 12.77 -4.97
N GLY A 392 1.70 11.69 -5.14
CA GLY A 392 1.45 10.74 -4.05
C GLY A 392 2.56 9.69 -3.90
N GLY A 393 2.41 8.55 -4.58
CA GLY A 393 3.27 7.37 -4.49
C GLY A 393 4.69 7.65 -4.97
N GLY A 394 4.85 8.50 -5.98
CA GLY A 394 6.16 8.93 -6.47
C GLY A 394 6.86 9.97 -5.59
N ASN A 395 6.16 10.61 -4.63
CA ASN A 395 6.71 11.72 -3.85
C ASN A 395 6.36 11.63 -2.36
N MET A 396 5.14 12.00 -1.97
CA MET A 396 4.76 12.11 -0.56
C MET A 396 4.96 10.79 0.20
N PHE A 397 4.59 9.66 -0.40
CA PHE A 397 4.78 8.33 0.20
C PHE A 397 6.25 8.02 0.45
N GLN A 398 7.11 8.24 -0.56
CA GLN A 398 8.54 7.99 -0.47
C GLN A 398 9.20 8.88 0.58
N SER A 399 8.80 10.15 0.64
CA SER A 399 9.30 11.11 1.61
C SER A 399 8.87 10.74 3.04
N ASN A 400 7.62 10.34 3.24
CA ASN A 400 7.10 9.91 4.53
C ASN A 400 7.87 8.71 5.09
N GLN A 401 7.99 7.67 4.27
CA GLN A 401 8.66 6.43 4.64
C GLN A 401 10.15 6.63 4.88
N SER A 402 10.80 7.50 4.10
CA SER A 402 12.19 7.91 4.35
C SER A 402 12.36 8.58 5.70
N ALA A 403 11.44 9.50 6.05
CA ALA A 403 11.48 10.20 7.30
C ALA A 403 11.24 9.23 8.47
N ASN A 404 10.30 8.29 8.35
CA ASN A 404 10.06 7.22 9.32
C ASN A 404 11.30 6.34 9.52
N ALA A 405 11.93 5.89 8.43
CA ALA A 405 13.14 5.06 8.49
C ALA A 405 14.32 5.81 9.13
N ALA A 406 14.47 7.12 8.85
CA ALA A 406 15.49 7.96 9.45
C ALA A 406 15.24 8.18 10.95
N VAL A 407 13.98 8.39 11.35
CA VAL A 407 13.60 8.47 12.77
C VAL A 407 13.94 7.16 13.48
N GLN A 408 13.57 6.01 12.89
CA GLN A 408 13.85 4.69 13.47
C GLN A 408 15.35 4.44 13.65
N LEU A 409 16.19 4.86 12.70
CA LEU A 409 17.65 4.73 12.80
C LEU A 409 18.24 5.53 13.98
N ILE A 410 17.67 6.69 14.29
CA ILE A 410 18.14 7.55 15.40
C ILE A 410 17.54 7.11 16.73
N GLN A 411 16.29 6.65 16.72
CA GLN A 411 15.54 6.29 17.92
C GLN A 411 15.62 4.81 18.31
N GLY A 412 16.35 3.97 17.56
CA GLY A 412 16.41 2.51 17.76
C GLY A 412 16.57 2.10 19.22
N ALA A 413 17.55 2.66 19.93
CA ALA A 413 17.79 2.33 21.35
C ALA A 413 16.62 2.68 22.29
N LYS A 414 15.84 3.74 21.99
CA LYS A 414 14.62 4.08 22.77
C LYS A 414 13.43 3.21 22.35
N GLN A 415 13.39 2.75 21.10
CA GLN A 415 12.41 1.78 20.61
C GLN A 415 12.58 0.44 21.33
N ASP A 416 13.83 -0.01 21.51
CA ASP A 416 14.16 -1.24 22.25
C ASP A 416 13.69 -1.18 23.70
N GLN A 417 13.78 0.01 24.33
CA GLN A 417 13.25 0.24 25.67
C GLN A 417 11.72 0.11 25.73
N ILE A 418 10.99 0.62 24.71
CA ILE A 418 9.53 0.40 24.62
C ILE A 418 9.20 -1.08 24.46
N SER A 419 9.95 -1.82 23.65
CA SER A 419 9.76 -3.25 23.46
C SER A 419 10.02 -4.02 24.77
N ALA A 420 11.08 -3.68 25.50
CA ALA A 420 11.38 -4.24 26.82
C ALA A 420 10.25 -3.96 27.83
N LEU A 421 9.78 -2.70 27.93
CA LEU A 421 8.65 -2.34 28.78
C LEU A 421 7.38 -3.09 28.38
N THR A 422 7.15 -3.31 27.09
CA THR A 422 5.97 -4.05 26.61
C THR A 422 6.02 -5.52 27.06
N ASN A 423 7.21 -6.13 27.05
CA ASN A 423 7.39 -7.49 27.57
C ASN A 423 7.23 -7.56 29.10
N GLU A 424 7.71 -6.55 29.82
CA GLU A 424 7.50 -6.44 31.27
C GLU A 424 6.03 -6.23 31.62
N ILE A 425 5.29 -5.43 30.83
CA ILE A 425 3.84 -5.25 30.97
C ILE A 425 3.11 -6.59 30.79
N LYS A 426 3.44 -7.36 29.75
CA LYS A 426 2.86 -8.70 29.53
C LYS A 426 3.18 -9.65 30.68
N ALA A 427 4.40 -9.60 31.22
CA ALA A 427 4.79 -10.41 32.36
C ALA A 427 4.04 -10.03 33.64
N ALA A 428 3.84 -8.73 33.88
CA ALA A 428 3.06 -8.20 35.01
C ALA A 428 1.57 -8.54 34.89
N GLU A 429 1.01 -8.49 33.68
CA GLU A 429 -0.36 -8.91 33.38
C GLU A 429 -0.56 -10.41 33.64
N LYS A 430 0.39 -11.25 33.22
CA LYS A 430 0.37 -12.69 33.51
C LYS A 430 0.52 -13.00 35.00
N ALA A 431 1.17 -12.12 35.76
CA ALA A 431 1.37 -12.25 37.20
C ALA A 431 0.27 -11.57 38.04
N GLU A 432 -0.73 -10.96 37.41
CA GLU A 432 -1.82 -10.20 38.06
C GLU A 432 -1.32 -9.07 39.00
N ASP A 433 -0.15 -8.49 38.71
CA ASP A 433 0.44 -7.41 39.50
C ASP A 433 0.01 -6.04 38.96
N TRP A 434 -1.20 -5.63 39.36
CA TRP A 434 -1.88 -4.42 38.86
C TRP A 434 -1.20 -3.11 39.26
N THR A 435 -0.47 -3.08 40.38
CA THR A 435 0.26 -1.87 40.82
C THR A 435 1.47 -1.64 39.92
N LYS A 436 2.26 -2.70 39.68
CA LYS A 436 3.39 -2.65 38.75
C LYS A 436 2.95 -2.41 37.30
N LEU A 437 1.79 -2.92 36.92
CA LEU A 437 1.19 -2.69 35.60
C LEU A 437 0.93 -1.19 35.34
N GLY A 438 0.41 -0.46 36.32
CA GLY A 438 0.19 0.98 36.23
C GLY A 438 1.49 1.77 36.06
N GLU A 439 2.50 1.48 36.87
CA GLU A 439 3.81 2.14 36.80
C GLU A 439 4.51 1.91 35.46
N LEU A 440 4.55 0.65 34.98
CA LEU A 440 5.18 0.31 33.71
C LEU A 440 4.47 0.97 32.52
N GLN A 441 3.15 1.10 32.58
CA GLN A 441 2.38 1.78 31.53
C GLN A 441 2.61 3.28 31.51
N GLU A 442 2.73 3.92 32.68
CA GLU A 442 3.07 5.33 32.77
C GLU A 442 4.47 5.61 32.21
N GLN A 443 5.45 4.75 32.54
CA GLN A 443 6.80 4.82 31.97
C GLN A 443 6.78 4.66 30.44
N LYS A 444 6.02 3.67 29.93
CA LYS A 444 5.85 3.47 28.49
C LYS A 444 5.22 4.70 27.82
N ALA A 445 4.17 5.26 28.41
CA ALA A 445 3.48 6.42 27.88
C ALA A 445 4.37 7.68 27.86
N ALA A 446 5.15 7.91 28.92
CA ALA A 446 6.10 9.02 28.98
C ALA A 446 7.20 8.90 27.91
N LEU A 447 7.80 7.71 27.77
CA LEU A 447 8.82 7.46 26.76
C LEU A 447 8.26 7.58 25.33
N GLN A 448 7.05 7.05 25.11
CA GLN A 448 6.36 7.13 23.82
C GLN A 448 6.00 8.58 23.45
N SER A 449 5.62 9.41 24.42
CA SER A 449 5.41 10.85 24.23
C SER A 449 6.70 11.56 23.80
N GLU A 450 7.82 11.28 24.45
CA GLU A 450 9.13 11.85 24.10
C GLU A 450 9.57 11.44 22.69
N LEU A 451 9.42 10.15 22.35
CA LEU A 451 9.69 9.62 21.02
C LEU A 451 8.87 10.32 19.94
N THR A 452 7.57 10.51 20.18
CA THR A 452 6.64 11.16 19.24
C THR A 452 7.02 12.62 19.02
N ALA A 453 7.32 13.36 20.09
CA ALA A 453 7.71 14.77 20.00
C ALA A 453 9.04 14.97 19.23
N PHE A 454 10.03 14.12 19.50
CA PHE A 454 11.28 14.13 18.74
C PHE A 454 11.02 13.77 17.27
N ALA A 455 10.26 12.71 17.00
CA ALA A 455 9.96 12.26 15.65
C ALA A 455 9.33 13.37 14.82
N GLN A 456 8.35 14.10 15.38
CA GLN A 456 7.71 15.21 14.68
C GLN A 456 8.71 16.33 14.31
N THR A 457 9.52 16.76 15.29
CA THR A 457 10.52 17.82 15.08
C THR A 457 11.57 17.40 14.06
N PHE A 458 12.05 16.16 14.18
CA PHE A 458 13.03 15.58 13.27
C PHE A 458 12.47 15.48 11.85
N LYS A 459 11.25 14.97 11.66
CA LYS A 459 10.57 14.86 10.36
C LYS A 459 10.46 16.20 9.66
N MET A 460 10.18 17.28 10.38
CA MET A 460 10.15 18.63 9.80
C MET A 460 11.53 19.05 9.25
N VAL A 461 12.59 18.91 10.06
CA VAL A 461 13.96 19.26 9.63
C VAL A 461 14.40 18.38 8.46
N PHE A 462 14.17 17.06 8.59
CA PHE A 462 14.44 16.08 7.55
C PHE A 462 13.72 16.46 6.25
N GLY A 463 12.43 16.75 6.30
CA GLY A 463 11.63 17.13 5.13
C GLY A 463 12.19 18.36 4.40
N VAL A 464 12.64 19.39 5.13
CA VAL A 464 13.26 20.58 4.52
C VAL A 464 14.57 20.23 3.83
N VAL A 465 15.46 19.51 4.53
CA VAL A 465 16.76 19.09 3.97
C VAL A 465 16.55 18.21 2.74
N PHE A 466 15.63 17.26 2.82
CA PHE A 466 15.32 16.33 1.74
C PHE A 466 14.73 17.05 0.53
N ALA A 467 13.79 17.97 0.75
CA ALA A 467 13.24 18.83 -0.30
C ALA A 467 14.32 19.66 -1.01
N ILE A 468 15.29 20.22 -0.28
CA ILE A 468 16.43 20.95 -0.86
C ILE A 468 17.29 20.01 -1.73
N LEU A 469 17.61 18.81 -1.23
CA LEU A 469 18.41 17.83 -1.98
C LEU A 469 17.70 17.37 -3.26
N VAL A 470 16.38 17.21 -3.23
CA VAL A 470 15.56 16.91 -4.42
C VAL A 470 15.56 18.10 -5.39
N ALA A 471 15.32 19.32 -4.88
CA ALA A 471 15.28 20.55 -5.68
C ALA A 471 16.58 20.76 -6.46
N LEU A 472 17.74 20.55 -5.81
CA LEU A 472 19.05 20.65 -6.46
C LEU A 472 19.16 19.76 -7.71
N VAL A 473 18.54 18.59 -7.71
CA VAL A 473 18.60 17.65 -8.85
C VAL A 473 17.56 17.97 -9.91
N ILE A 474 16.28 18.09 -9.53
CA ILE A 474 15.17 18.21 -10.50
C ILE A 474 15.20 19.53 -11.29
N ILE A 475 15.76 20.61 -10.71
CA ILE A 475 15.93 21.88 -11.41
C ILE A 475 16.84 21.71 -12.64
N GLY A 476 17.83 20.79 -12.58
CA GLY A 476 18.72 20.48 -13.70
C GLY A 476 18.11 19.63 -14.82
N GLY A 477 16.85 19.20 -14.68
CA GLY A 477 16.16 18.37 -15.66
C GLY A 477 16.74 16.95 -15.81
N ILE A 478 16.34 16.25 -16.88
CA ILE A 478 16.63 14.82 -17.04
C ILE A 478 18.12 14.48 -17.08
N LYS A 479 18.96 15.37 -17.63
CA LYS A 479 20.41 15.16 -17.67
C LYS A 479 21.01 15.06 -16.26
N ARG A 480 20.55 15.91 -15.32
CA ARG A 480 21.02 15.87 -13.93
C ARG A 480 20.40 14.72 -13.16
N ILE A 481 19.10 14.46 -13.35
CA ILE A 481 18.39 13.32 -12.76
C ILE A 481 19.12 12.02 -13.15
N ALA A 482 19.34 11.79 -14.44
CA ALA A 482 19.97 10.58 -14.92
C ALA A 482 21.44 10.46 -14.52
N ALA A 483 22.18 11.58 -14.39
CA ALA A 483 23.54 11.59 -13.85
C ALA A 483 23.60 11.19 -12.37
N VAL A 484 22.56 11.50 -11.59
CA VAL A 484 22.42 11.08 -10.20
C VAL A 484 21.96 9.62 -10.14
N SER A 485 20.87 9.26 -10.84
CA SER A 485 20.32 7.90 -10.85
C SER A 485 21.34 6.86 -11.34
N SER A 486 22.14 7.16 -12.37
CA SER A 486 23.19 6.25 -12.86
C SER A 486 24.30 5.94 -11.86
N LYS A 487 24.42 6.70 -10.77
CA LYS A 487 25.35 6.44 -9.66
C LYS A 487 24.64 5.83 -8.46
N VAL A 488 23.47 6.36 -8.10
CA VAL A 488 22.69 5.94 -6.92
C VAL A 488 22.09 4.54 -7.13
N VAL A 489 21.50 4.27 -8.30
CA VAL A 489 20.81 3.00 -8.56
C VAL A 489 21.73 1.80 -8.49
N PRO A 490 22.91 1.77 -9.13
CA PRO A 490 23.82 0.64 -8.98
C PRO A 490 24.28 0.47 -7.52
N LEU A 491 24.56 1.56 -6.81
CA LEU A 491 24.99 1.50 -5.42
C LEU A 491 23.93 0.87 -4.52
N MET A 492 22.68 1.36 -4.59
CA MET A 492 21.59 0.88 -3.74
C MET A 492 21.18 -0.57 -4.09
N CYS A 493 21.12 -0.92 -5.38
CA CYS A 493 20.75 -2.28 -5.78
C CYS A 493 21.83 -3.28 -5.43
N VAL A 494 23.10 -2.97 -5.69
CA VAL A 494 24.21 -3.90 -5.40
C VAL A 494 24.39 -4.09 -3.91
N SER A 495 24.37 -3.01 -3.11
CA SER A 495 24.50 -3.14 -1.65
C SER A 495 23.37 -4.00 -1.06
N TYR A 496 22.13 -3.74 -1.48
CA TYR A 496 20.97 -4.49 -1.03
C TYR A 496 21.02 -5.96 -1.45
N VAL A 497 21.30 -6.24 -2.73
CA VAL A 497 21.44 -7.60 -3.25
C VAL A 497 22.54 -8.39 -2.54
N LEU A 498 23.67 -7.75 -2.21
CA LEU A 498 24.75 -8.41 -1.47
C LEU A 498 24.31 -8.80 -0.05
N MET A 499 23.54 -7.95 0.64
CA MET A 499 22.96 -8.29 1.95
C MET A 499 22.00 -9.47 1.83
N CYS A 500 21.11 -9.46 0.85
CA CYS A 500 20.17 -10.58 0.64
C CYS A 500 20.90 -11.88 0.32
N ILE A 501 21.90 -11.84 -0.57
CA ILE A 501 22.72 -13.01 -0.92
C ILE A 501 23.40 -13.56 0.34
N TYR A 502 23.94 -12.70 1.20
CA TYR A 502 24.55 -13.15 2.44
C TYR A 502 23.55 -13.95 3.29
N VAL A 503 22.35 -13.41 3.57
CA VAL A 503 21.32 -14.10 4.36
C VAL A 503 20.90 -15.42 3.71
N ILE A 504 20.66 -15.42 2.39
CA ILE A 504 20.27 -16.61 1.63
C ILE A 504 21.36 -17.69 1.68
N VAL A 505 22.63 -17.31 1.57
CA VAL A 505 23.76 -18.26 1.65
C VAL A 505 23.89 -18.83 3.07
N MET A 506 23.68 -18.02 4.11
CA MET A 506 23.70 -18.50 5.50
C MET A 506 22.58 -19.52 5.77
N HIS A 507 21.47 -19.41 5.06
CA HIS A 507 20.29 -20.29 5.15
C HIS A 507 20.11 -21.21 3.93
N ILE A 508 21.19 -21.53 3.22
CA ILE A 508 21.11 -22.25 1.94
C ILE A 508 20.44 -23.64 2.07
N GLY A 509 20.48 -24.24 3.27
CA GLY A 509 19.83 -25.52 3.56
C GLY A 509 18.31 -25.47 3.53
N GLU A 510 17.70 -24.32 3.79
CA GLU A 510 16.24 -24.13 3.85
C GLU A 510 15.64 -23.77 2.49
N VAL A 511 16.48 -23.22 1.60
CA VAL A 511 16.08 -22.75 0.27
C VAL A 511 15.33 -23.82 -0.54
N PRO A 512 15.75 -25.10 -0.61
CA PRO A 512 15.01 -26.12 -1.36
C PRO A 512 13.59 -26.36 -0.83
N HIS A 513 13.42 -26.41 0.49
CA HIS A 513 12.11 -26.58 1.12
C HIS A 513 11.23 -25.36 0.84
N LEU A 514 11.81 -24.16 0.88
CA LEU A 514 11.08 -22.94 0.60
C LEU A 514 10.56 -22.89 -0.85
N PHE A 515 11.36 -23.33 -1.83
CA PHE A 515 10.88 -23.44 -3.22
C PHE A 515 9.68 -24.39 -3.35
N GLN A 516 9.66 -25.48 -2.57
CA GLN A 516 8.51 -26.39 -2.53
C GLN A 516 7.27 -25.71 -1.93
N SER A 517 7.43 -24.97 -0.82
CA SER A 517 6.33 -24.22 -0.20
C SER A 517 5.77 -23.15 -1.13
N ILE A 518 6.64 -22.34 -1.75
CA ILE A 518 6.27 -21.31 -2.74
C ILE A 518 5.40 -21.92 -3.84
N PHE A 519 5.83 -23.04 -4.41
CA PHE A 519 5.06 -23.69 -5.48
C PHE A 519 3.75 -24.29 -4.97
N THR A 520 3.77 -24.99 -3.83
CA THR A 520 2.58 -25.66 -3.29
C THR A 520 1.51 -24.65 -2.91
N GLU A 521 1.87 -23.58 -2.20
CA GLU A 521 0.93 -22.55 -1.76
C GLU A 521 0.39 -21.71 -2.93
N ALA A 522 1.18 -21.51 -3.99
CA ALA A 522 0.73 -20.79 -5.18
C ALA A 522 -0.44 -21.47 -5.89
N PHE A 523 -0.56 -22.79 -5.77
CA PHE A 523 -1.58 -23.61 -6.43
C PHE A 523 -2.54 -24.29 -5.44
N THR A 524 -2.57 -23.88 -4.16
CA THR A 524 -3.46 -24.48 -3.17
C THR A 524 -4.87 -23.85 -3.20
N PRO A 525 -5.93 -24.63 -3.46
CA PRO A 525 -7.31 -24.11 -3.49
C PRO A 525 -7.87 -23.71 -2.12
N LYS A 526 -7.21 -24.11 -1.02
CA LYS A 526 -7.72 -24.04 0.37
C LYS A 526 -7.35 -22.74 1.12
N ALA A 527 -6.78 -21.74 0.45
CA ALA A 527 -6.42 -20.46 1.07
C ALA A 527 -7.66 -19.57 1.33
N ALA A 528 -7.71 -18.96 2.51
CA ALA A 528 -8.85 -18.18 3.02
C ALA A 528 -9.26 -16.97 2.15
N LEU A 529 -8.34 -16.44 1.33
CA LEU A 529 -8.50 -15.23 0.53
C LEU A 529 -9.01 -15.49 -0.90
N GLY A 530 -9.82 -16.52 -1.13
CA GLY A 530 -10.33 -16.87 -2.48
C GLY A 530 -9.48 -17.88 -3.25
N GLY A 531 -8.76 -18.77 -2.54
CA GLY A 531 -7.97 -19.85 -3.12
C GLY A 531 -6.82 -19.37 -4.02
N ILE A 532 -6.56 -20.10 -5.11
CA ILE A 532 -5.48 -19.81 -6.08
C ILE A 532 -5.64 -18.40 -6.66
N ILE A 533 -6.87 -17.99 -6.97
CA ILE A 533 -7.14 -16.69 -7.60
C ILE A 533 -6.76 -15.55 -6.65
N GLY A 534 -7.12 -15.66 -5.36
CA GLY A 534 -6.75 -14.69 -4.34
C GLY A 534 -5.25 -14.49 -4.19
N VAL A 535 -4.52 -15.60 -4.02
CA VAL A 535 -3.05 -15.60 -3.90
C VAL A 535 -2.40 -15.02 -5.16
N ALA A 536 -2.92 -15.36 -6.34
CA ALA A 536 -2.45 -14.83 -7.61
C ALA A 536 -2.67 -13.32 -7.72
N ILE A 537 -3.85 -12.81 -7.33
CA ILE A 537 -4.14 -11.37 -7.36
C ILE A 537 -3.17 -10.60 -6.48
N ILE A 538 -2.89 -11.09 -5.26
CA ILE A 538 -1.92 -10.43 -4.36
C ILE A 538 -0.54 -10.37 -5.03
N GLY A 539 -0.06 -11.49 -5.59
CA GLY A 539 1.23 -11.54 -6.28
C GLY A 539 1.29 -10.63 -7.52
N ILE A 540 0.26 -10.66 -8.37
CA ILE A 540 0.18 -9.86 -9.60
C ILE A 540 0.07 -8.38 -9.28
N GLN A 541 -0.79 -7.99 -8.34
CA GLN A 541 -0.96 -6.60 -7.90
C GLN A 541 0.36 -6.05 -7.42
N ARG A 542 1.10 -6.81 -6.60
CA ARG A 542 2.37 -6.37 -6.03
C ARG A 542 3.47 -6.29 -7.08
N ALA A 543 3.53 -7.24 -8.02
CA ALA A 543 4.43 -7.14 -9.17
C ALA A 543 4.14 -5.90 -10.03
N ALA A 544 2.87 -5.62 -10.31
CA ALA A 544 2.46 -4.47 -11.11
C ALA A 544 2.84 -3.13 -10.48
N PHE A 545 2.71 -3.01 -9.15
CA PHE A 545 3.18 -1.83 -8.40
C PHE A 545 4.70 -1.70 -8.36
N SER A 546 5.41 -2.82 -8.31
CA SER A 546 6.87 -2.85 -8.25
C SER A 546 7.49 -2.41 -9.57
N ASN A 547 7.20 -3.10 -10.67
CA ASN A 547 7.90 -2.86 -11.94
C ASN A 547 7.20 -1.87 -12.89
N GLU A 548 5.95 -1.50 -12.59
CA GLU A 548 5.09 -0.61 -13.38
C GLU A 548 4.91 -1.05 -14.85
N ALA A 549 5.09 -2.35 -15.13
CA ALA A 549 4.99 -2.86 -16.48
C ALA A 549 3.56 -2.73 -17.02
N GLY A 550 3.41 -2.07 -18.17
CA GLY A 550 2.09 -1.84 -18.76
C GLY A 550 1.35 -0.63 -18.19
N VAL A 551 1.90 0.04 -17.18
CA VAL A 551 1.40 1.34 -16.70
C VAL A 551 1.79 2.45 -17.68
N GLY A 552 2.96 2.37 -18.31
CA GLY A 552 3.43 3.31 -19.35
C GLY A 552 4.31 4.46 -18.84
N SER A 553 4.50 4.59 -17.53
CA SER A 553 5.37 5.60 -16.90
C SER A 553 6.82 5.52 -17.39
N ALA A 554 7.41 4.33 -17.41
CA ALA A 554 8.81 4.12 -17.78
C ALA A 554 9.13 4.52 -19.22
N ALA A 555 8.15 4.46 -20.13
CA ALA A 555 8.31 4.91 -21.51
C ALA A 555 8.68 6.41 -21.58
N ILE A 556 8.35 7.19 -20.55
CA ILE A 556 8.72 8.61 -20.44
C ILE A 556 10.24 8.75 -20.29
N ALA A 557 10.86 8.07 -19.31
CA ALA A 557 12.32 8.06 -19.15
C ALA A 557 13.02 7.49 -20.38
N HIS A 558 12.57 6.33 -20.85
CA HIS A 558 13.19 5.65 -21.98
C HIS A 558 13.12 6.50 -23.26
N SER A 559 12.08 7.32 -23.46
CA SER A 559 11.99 8.22 -24.63
C SER A 559 13.15 9.23 -24.72
N ALA A 560 13.79 9.58 -23.60
CA ALA A 560 14.91 10.52 -23.56
C ALA A 560 16.25 9.92 -24.02
N ALA A 561 16.34 8.59 -24.21
CA ALA A 561 17.57 7.93 -24.62
C ALA A 561 18.01 8.33 -26.04
N LYS A 562 19.32 8.44 -26.25
CA LYS A 562 19.93 8.65 -27.56
C LYS A 562 19.85 7.39 -28.40
N THR A 563 18.95 7.39 -29.39
CA THR A 563 18.79 6.29 -30.35
C THR A 563 18.03 6.71 -31.60
N ASP A 564 18.43 6.22 -32.76
CA ASP A 564 17.64 6.30 -34.00
C ASP A 564 16.73 5.07 -34.19
N GLN A 565 17.00 3.98 -33.46
CA GLN A 565 16.26 2.73 -33.49
C GLN A 565 15.36 2.60 -32.25
N PRO A 566 14.03 2.78 -32.36
CA PRO A 566 13.12 2.69 -31.22
C PRO A 566 13.16 1.32 -30.51
N VAL A 567 13.29 0.25 -31.29
CA VAL A 567 13.36 -1.13 -30.78
C VAL A 567 14.61 -1.36 -29.94
N ARG A 568 15.73 -0.69 -30.26
CA ARG A 568 16.98 -0.80 -29.49
C ARG A 568 16.74 -0.44 -28.02
N GLU A 569 16.07 0.69 -27.79
CA GLU A 569 15.73 1.16 -26.44
C GLU A 569 14.57 0.38 -25.82
N GLY A 570 13.60 -0.06 -26.63
CA GLY A 570 12.58 -1.00 -26.16
C GLY A 570 13.18 -2.28 -25.57
N LEU A 571 14.22 -2.83 -26.20
CA LEU A 571 14.92 -4.02 -25.68
C LEU A 571 15.65 -3.71 -24.36
N VAL A 572 16.24 -2.52 -24.21
CA VAL A 572 16.84 -2.07 -22.94
C VAL A 572 15.80 -2.08 -21.81
N ALA A 573 14.56 -1.66 -22.10
CA ALA A 573 13.48 -1.63 -21.11
C ALA A 573 13.09 -3.01 -20.55
N LEU A 574 13.43 -4.12 -21.24
CA LEU A 574 13.28 -5.48 -20.70
C LEU A 574 14.02 -5.68 -19.38
N LEU A 575 15.17 -5.00 -19.21
CA LEU A 575 16.01 -5.14 -18.03
C LEU A 575 15.35 -4.53 -16.78
N GLY A 576 14.39 -3.62 -16.96
CA GLY A 576 13.65 -2.98 -15.87
C GLY A 576 12.97 -4.00 -14.95
N PRO A 577 11.92 -4.71 -15.41
CA PRO A 577 11.20 -5.69 -14.60
C PRO A 577 12.07 -6.87 -14.16
N PHE A 578 13.10 -7.20 -14.93
CA PHE A 578 14.06 -8.24 -14.53
C PHE A 578 14.86 -7.83 -13.29
N ILE A 579 15.51 -6.66 -13.30
CA ILE A 579 16.28 -6.17 -12.16
C ILE A 579 15.37 -5.93 -10.96
N ASP A 580 14.21 -5.32 -11.21
CA ASP A 580 13.23 -4.97 -10.18
C ASP A 580 12.60 -6.19 -9.52
N THR A 581 11.80 -6.96 -10.27
CA THR A 581 10.95 -8.01 -9.70
C THR A 581 11.68 -9.35 -9.60
N ILE A 582 12.40 -9.75 -10.66
CA ILE A 582 13.04 -11.07 -10.73
C ILE A 582 14.31 -11.14 -9.87
N VAL A 583 15.01 -10.01 -9.69
CA VAL A 583 16.20 -9.96 -8.84
C VAL A 583 15.88 -9.34 -7.48
N VAL A 584 15.61 -8.03 -7.41
CA VAL A 584 15.52 -7.32 -6.12
C VAL A 584 14.34 -7.82 -5.28
N CYS A 585 13.12 -7.80 -5.80
CA CYS A 585 11.94 -8.24 -5.05
C CYS A 585 11.97 -9.73 -4.69
N SER A 586 12.52 -10.55 -5.57
CA SER A 586 12.65 -11.98 -5.32
C SER A 586 13.63 -12.25 -4.17
N MET A 587 14.73 -11.50 -4.11
CA MET A 587 15.66 -11.58 -2.99
C MET A 587 15.04 -11.08 -1.68
N THR A 588 14.26 -9.99 -1.71
CA THR A 588 13.49 -9.54 -0.54
C THR A 588 12.55 -10.62 -0.05
N ALA A 589 11.74 -11.19 -0.95
CA ALA A 589 10.76 -12.22 -0.63
C ALA A 589 11.45 -13.45 0.00
N LEU A 590 12.55 -13.92 -0.59
CA LEU A 590 13.31 -15.04 -0.05
C LEU A 590 13.86 -14.75 1.35
N VAL A 591 14.44 -13.57 1.61
CA VAL A 591 14.91 -13.21 2.96
C VAL A 591 13.76 -13.20 3.97
N ILE A 592 12.65 -12.56 3.62
CA ILE A 592 11.47 -12.48 4.49
C ILE A 592 10.88 -13.86 4.79
N LEU A 593 10.89 -14.77 3.81
CA LEU A 593 10.39 -16.13 3.93
C LEU A 593 11.34 -17.02 4.76
N ILE A 594 12.65 -16.95 4.50
CA ILE A 594 13.69 -17.71 5.21
C ILE A 594 13.75 -17.33 6.69
N THR A 595 13.75 -16.03 6.99
CA THR A 595 13.79 -15.53 8.38
C THR A 595 12.47 -15.75 9.13
N ASN A 596 11.46 -16.31 8.46
CA ASN A 596 10.10 -16.49 8.95
C ASN A 596 9.42 -15.18 9.43
N ALA A 597 9.95 -14.02 9.03
CA ALA A 597 9.43 -12.71 9.43
C ALA A 597 7.97 -12.51 9.00
N TRP A 598 7.61 -13.06 7.83
CA TRP A 598 6.26 -13.03 7.30
C TRP A 598 5.20 -13.74 8.17
N ASP A 599 5.59 -14.65 9.08
CA ASP A 599 4.69 -15.40 9.99
C ASP A 599 4.89 -15.08 11.46
N ASN A 600 5.77 -14.13 11.76
CA ASN A 600 6.16 -13.88 13.13
C ASN A 600 5.08 -13.06 13.85
N ARG A 601 4.29 -13.72 14.69
CA ARG A 601 3.21 -13.11 15.47
C ARG A 601 3.68 -11.99 16.38
N GLU A 602 4.80 -12.18 17.05
CA GLU A 602 5.35 -11.18 17.96
C GLU A 602 5.70 -9.90 17.20
N TRP A 603 6.34 -10.03 16.04
CA TRP A 603 6.72 -8.86 15.24
C TRP A 603 5.52 -8.19 14.59
N ILE A 604 4.59 -8.97 14.03
CA ILE A 604 3.48 -8.42 13.24
C ILE A 604 2.35 -7.87 14.12
N LEU A 605 1.94 -8.59 15.17
CA LEU A 605 0.78 -8.21 15.98
C LEU A 605 1.17 -7.45 17.24
N ASP A 606 2.21 -7.90 17.95
CA ASP A 606 2.55 -7.32 19.25
C ASP A 606 3.41 -6.06 19.11
N GLN A 607 4.30 -6.04 18.12
CA GLN A 607 5.17 -4.91 17.82
C GLN A 607 4.65 -4.05 16.66
N ASP A 608 3.55 -4.47 16.00
CA ASP A 608 2.93 -3.80 14.84
C ASP A 608 3.94 -3.47 13.72
N LEU A 609 4.92 -4.35 13.50
CA LEU A 609 5.91 -4.18 12.45
C LEU A 609 5.29 -4.58 11.11
N GLN A 610 5.23 -3.61 10.21
CA GLN A 610 4.71 -3.81 8.86
C GLN A 610 5.68 -3.25 7.80
N GLY A 611 5.58 -3.78 6.58
CA GLY A 611 6.33 -3.29 5.43
C GLY A 611 7.84 -3.22 5.69
N ALA A 612 8.43 -2.04 5.49
CA ALA A 612 9.88 -1.84 5.60
C ALA A 612 10.42 -2.04 7.02
N ALA A 613 9.62 -1.76 8.05
CA ALA A 613 10.03 -1.97 9.44
C ALA A 613 10.18 -3.46 9.77
N LEU A 614 9.26 -4.29 9.29
CA LEU A 614 9.35 -5.74 9.41
C LEU A 614 10.55 -6.30 8.62
N THR A 615 10.84 -5.74 7.43
CA THR A 615 12.06 -6.09 6.71
C THR A 615 13.31 -5.73 7.49
N ALA A 616 13.39 -4.53 8.08
CA ALA A 616 14.53 -4.11 8.88
C ALA A 616 14.77 -5.06 10.07
N GLN A 617 13.70 -5.44 10.77
CA GLN A 617 13.78 -6.41 11.86
C GLN A 617 14.28 -7.78 11.38
N ALA A 618 13.80 -8.26 10.23
CA ALA A 618 14.26 -9.51 9.65
C ALA A 618 15.77 -9.50 9.35
N PHE A 619 16.29 -8.40 8.81
CA PHE A 619 17.72 -8.25 8.52
C PHE A 619 18.56 -8.08 9.79
N GLU A 620 18.07 -7.37 10.81
CA GLU A 620 18.78 -7.13 12.06
C GLU A 620 19.03 -8.42 12.85
N ASN A 621 18.03 -9.30 12.88
CA ASN A 621 18.13 -10.59 13.56
C ASN A 621 19.17 -11.53 12.92
N GLU A 622 19.45 -11.35 11.63
CA GLU A 622 20.51 -12.06 10.92
C GLU A 622 21.88 -11.47 11.23
N VAL A 623 22.00 -10.15 11.09
CA VAL A 623 23.23 -9.41 11.38
C VAL A 623 22.84 -8.03 11.94
N TRP A 624 23.26 -7.76 13.17
CA TRP A 624 22.88 -6.57 13.93
C TRP A 624 23.10 -5.23 13.20
N TRP A 625 24.07 -5.13 12.28
CA TRP A 625 24.34 -3.88 11.55
C TRP A 625 23.64 -3.78 10.19
N PHE A 626 22.96 -4.83 9.75
CA PHE A 626 22.24 -4.83 8.47
C PHE A 626 21.05 -3.86 8.46
N SER A 627 20.37 -3.66 9.60
CA SER A 627 19.29 -2.67 9.68
C SER A 627 19.78 -1.26 9.36
N TYR A 628 20.97 -0.85 9.83
CA TYR A 628 21.56 0.45 9.48
C TYR A 628 21.81 0.60 7.97
N VAL A 629 22.33 -0.44 7.33
CA VAL A 629 22.57 -0.41 5.88
C VAL A 629 21.26 -0.41 5.10
N LEU A 630 20.25 -1.15 5.57
CA LEU A 630 18.92 -1.14 4.99
C LEU A 630 18.26 0.25 5.10
N SER A 631 18.36 0.91 6.26
CA SER A 631 17.84 2.27 6.44
C SER A 631 18.49 3.26 5.49
N ILE A 632 19.81 3.18 5.27
CA ILE A 632 20.49 4.01 4.27
C ILE A 632 20.02 3.65 2.85
N ALA A 633 19.86 2.37 2.54
CA ALA A 633 19.35 1.93 1.25
C ALA A 633 17.93 2.45 1.00
N ILE A 634 17.04 2.38 1.99
CA ILE A 634 15.67 2.94 1.96
C ILE A 634 15.69 4.42 1.61
N LEU A 635 16.57 5.21 2.24
CA LEU A 635 16.72 6.63 1.93
C LEU A 635 17.16 6.86 0.48
N LEU A 636 18.09 6.06 -0.03
CA LEU A 636 18.54 6.14 -1.42
C LEU A 636 17.45 5.72 -2.41
N PHE A 637 16.72 4.64 -2.12
CA PHE A 637 15.58 4.16 -2.91
C PHE A 637 14.49 5.22 -3.05
N ALA A 638 14.08 5.79 -1.93
CA ALA A 638 13.08 6.84 -1.92
C ALA A 638 13.57 8.10 -2.63
N TYR A 639 14.79 8.55 -2.35
CA TYR A 639 15.38 9.71 -3.01
C TYR A 639 15.43 9.54 -4.53
N SER A 640 15.87 8.38 -5.01
CA SER A 640 15.96 8.07 -6.44
C SER A 640 14.57 8.03 -7.09
N THR A 641 13.56 7.52 -6.37
CA THR A 641 12.17 7.46 -6.83
C THR A 641 11.60 8.86 -7.02
N ILE A 642 11.77 9.74 -6.02
CA ILE A 642 11.26 11.11 -6.03
C ILE A 642 11.83 11.92 -7.20
N ILE A 643 13.16 11.83 -7.44
CA ILE A 643 13.76 12.60 -8.53
C ILE A 643 13.29 12.11 -9.91
N SER A 644 13.05 10.81 -10.09
CA SER A 644 12.58 10.26 -11.37
C SER A 644 11.11 10.53 -11.62
N TRP A 645 10.24 10.32 -10.61
CA TRP A 645 8.81 10.59 -10.74
C TRP A 645 8.51 12.08 -10.95
N SER A 646 9.37 12.97 -10.45
CA SER A 646 9.34 14.39 -10.81
C SER A 646 9.42 14.60 -12.32
N TYR A 647 10.30 13.88 -13.02
CA TYR A 647 10.41 13.99 -14.47
C TYR A 647 9.16 13.45 -15.19
N TYR A 648 8.59 12.34 -14.71
CA TYR A 648 7.41 11.72 -15.32
C TYR A 648 6.22 12.67 -15.29
N GLY A 649 5.90 13.19 -14.11
CA GLY A 649 4.85 14.18 -13.97
C GLY A 649 5.18 15.50 -14.68
N GLU A 650 6.44 15.94 -14.72
CA GLU A 650 6.86 17.14 -15.47
C GLU A 650 6.56 17.01 -16.96
N ARG A 651 6.86 15.87 -17.59
CA ARG A 651 6.57 15.64 -19.02
C ARG A 651 5.07 15.62 -19.30
N CYS A 652 4.28 15.01 -18.41
CA CYS A 652 2.82 15.04 -18.50
C CYS A 652 2.25 16.44 -18.28
N TRP A 653 2.80 17.22 -17.34
CA TRP A 653 2.44 18.60 -17.08
C TRP A 653 2.74 19.50 -18.28
N GLU A 654 3.95 19.38 -18.85
CA GLU A 654 4.34 20.10 -20.07
C GLU A 654 3.36 19.83 -21.22
N ARG A 655 2.88 18.58 -21.36
CA ARG A 655 1.92 18.23 -22.41
C ARG A 655 0.57 18.96 -22.26
N LEU A 656 0.14 19.24 -21.03
CA LEU A 656 -1.15 19.88 -20.73
C LEU A 656 -1.05 21.41 -20.70
N PHE A 657 0.01 21.95 -20.09
CA PHE A 657 0.14 23.37 -19.76
C PHE A 657 1.30 24.07 -20.50
N GLY A 658 2.09 23.32 -21.27
CA GLY A 658 3.21 23.83 -22.06
C GLY A 658 4.53 23.98 -21.27
N ALA A 659 5.63 24.07 -22.03
CA ALA A 659 7.01 24.07 -21.52
C ALA A 659 7.29 25.19 -20.49
N GLY A 660 6.71 26.38 -20.70
CA GLY A 660 6.95 27.55 -19.85
C GLY A 660 6.41 27.43 -18.42
N SER A 661 5.55 26.45 -18.15
CA SER A 661 4.95 26.23 -16.82
C SER A 661 5.65 25.12 -16.01
N THR A 662 6.67 24.46 -16.57
CA THR A 662 7.38 23.32 -15.93
C THR A 662 8.06 23.69 -14.61
N MET A 663 8.52 24.94 -14.46
CA MET A 663 9.11 25.39 -13.18
C MET A 663 8.07 25.46 -12.05
N ILE A 664 6.82 25.81 -12.38
CA ILE A 664 5.72 25.82 -11.40
C ILE A 664 5.49 24.40 -10.86
N TYR A 665 5.45 23.42 -11.76
CA TYR A 665 5.33 22.01 -11.39
C TYR A 665 6.45 21.58 -10.42
N LYS A 666 7.71 21.92 -10.72
CA LYS A 666 8.86 21.56 -9.86
C LYS A 666 8.78 22.18 -8.46
N ILE A 667 8.37 23.45 -8.37
CA ILE A 667 8.21 24.13 -7.07
C ILE A 667 7.14 23.44 -6.23
N ILE A 668 5.97 23.15 -6.85
CA ILE A 668 4.89 22.43 -6.18
C ILE A 668 5.37 21.05 -5.74
N TYR A 669 6.06 20.32 -6.62
CA TYR A 669 6.59 18.99 -6.36
C TYR A 669 7.54 18.96 -5.17
N VAL A 670 8.45 19.93 -5.06
CA VAL A 670 9.36 20.06 -3.91
C VAL A 670 8.59 20.37 -2.61
N GLY A 671 7.52 21.17 -2.69
CA GLY A 671 6.63 21.42 -1.54
C GLY A 671 6.00 20.13 -1.03
N PHE A 672 5.55 19.25 -1.93
CA PHE A 672 4.99 17.95 -1.57
C PHE A 672 6.00 16.99 -0.95
N VAL A 673 7.31 17.12 -1.24
CA VAL A 673 8.35 16.35 -0.54
C VAL A 673 8.34 16.69 0.95
N PHE A 674 8.28 17.97 1.29
CA PHE A 674 8.22 18.41 2.68
C PHE A 674 6.92 17.96 3.36
N ILE A 675 5.77 18.18 2.72
CA ILE A 675 4.46 17.76 3.26
C ILE A 675 4.44 16.24 3.51
N GLY A 676 4.95 15.46 2.56
CA GLY A 676 5.07 14.01 2.65
C GLY A 676 5.83 13.54 3.89
N ALA A 677 6.97 14.17 4.20
CA ALA A 677 7.80 13.80 5.35
C ALA A 677 7.09 13.99 6.70
N VAL A 678 6.11 14.91 6.78
CA VAL A 678 5.49 15.36 8.04
C VAL A 678 4.07 14.82 8.23
N ALA A 679 3.30 14.64 7.17
CA ALA A 679 1.89 14.26 7.25
C ALA A 679 1.69 12.73 7.45
N ASN A 680 0.57 12.34 8.07
CA ASN A 680 0.13 10.94 8.11
C ASN A 680 -0.85 10.70 6.96
N LEU A 681 -0.45 9.92 5.95
CA LEU A 681 -1.00 10.01 4.60
C LEU A 681 -1.66 8.74 4.09
N GLY A 682 -2.19 7.86 4.96
CA GLY A 682 -2.81 6.60 4.55
C GLY A 682 -3.72 6.72 3.31
N ALA A 683 -4.73 7.59 3.37
CA ALA A 683 -5.68 7.78 2.26
C ALA A 683 -5.06 8.41 0.99
N VAL A 684 -4.04 9.27 1.12
CA VAL A 684 -3.35 9.89 -0.03
C VAL A 684 -2.49 8.86 -0.78
N ILE A 685 -1.92 7.91 -0.04
CA ILE A 685 -1.14 6.81 -0.61
C ILE A 685 -2.07 5.90 -1.41
N ASP A 686 -3.19 5.47 -0.81
CA ASP A 686 -4.19 4.64 -1.49
C ASP A 686 -4.75 5.33 -2.75
N PHE A 687 -5.10 6.61 -2.65
CA PHE A 687 -5.53 7.40 -3.80
C PHE A 687 -4.48 7.40 -4.92
N SER A 688 -3.21 7.61 -4.56
CA SER A 688 -2.15 7.69 -5.56
C SER A 688 -1.85 6.36 -6.23
N ASP A 689 -1.87 5.27 -5.47
CA ASP A 689 -1.73 3.92 -5.99
C ASP A 689 -2.85 3.62 -6.99
N MET A 690 -4.06 4.10 -6.71
CA MET A 690 -5.17 4.00 -7.64
C MET A 690 -4.95 4.82 -8.90
N MET A 691 -4.41 6.04 -8.81
CA MET A 691 -4.10 6.85 -9.99
C MET A 691 -3.03 6.20 -10.86
N LEU A 692 -1.97 5.66 -10.24
CA LEU A 692 -0.89 4.94 -10.92
C LEU A 692 -1.46 3.77 -11.73
N LEU A 693 -2.20 2.87 -11.07
CA LEU A 693 -2.78 1.72 -11.76
C LEU A 693 -3.77 2.16 -12.84
N SER A 694 -4.57 3.20 -12.60
CA SER A 694 -5.56 3.69 -13.56
C SER A 694 -4.96 4.14 -14.89
N MET A 695 -3.68 4.57 -14.90
CA MET A 695 -2.94 4.89 -16.13
C MET A 695 -2.78 3.68 -17.06
N ALA A 696 -2.75 2.47 -16.49
CA ALA A 696 -2.62 1.23 -17.26
C ALA A 696 -3.77 1.03 -18.25
N PHE A 697 -4.98 1.50 -17.92
CA PHE A 697 -6.13 1.32 -18.79
C PHE A 697 -5.93 1.99 -20.17
N PRO A 698 -5.81 3.32 -20.29
CA PRO A 698 -5.59 3.96 -21.58
C PRO A 698 -4.27 3.50 -22.22
N ASN A 699 -3.25 3.20 -21.41
CA ASN A 699 -1.95 2.76 -21.92
C ASN A 699 -2.02 1.41 -22.64
N ILE A 700 -2.49 0.36 -21.98
CA ILE A 700 -2.57 -0.99 -22.55
C ILE A 700 -3.44 -0.98 -23.81
N VAL A 701 -4.59 -0.28 -23.82
CA VAL A 701 -5.42 -0.15 -25.04
C VAL A 701 -4.58 0.40 -26.20
N GLY A 702 -3.82 1.46 -25.96
CA GLY A 702 -2.97 2.05 -26.99
C GLY A 702 -1.83 1.14 -27.44
N VAL A 703 -1.14 0.49 -26.51
CA VAL A 703 -0.03 -0.41 -26.85
C VAL A 703 -0.54 -1.64 -27.61
N VAL A 704 -1.70 -2.21 -27.25
CA VAL A 704 -2.34 -3.31 -28.01
C VAL A 704 -2.65 -2.87 -29.43
N LEU A 705 -3.30 -1.72 -29.60
CA LEU A 705 -3.70 -1.21 -30.90
C LEU A 705 -2.49 -0.86 -31.79
N LEU A 706 -1.40 -0.37 -31.21
CA LEU A 706 -0.17 -0.02 -31.93
C LEU A 706 0.84 -1.19 -32.02
N SER A 707 0.55 -2.34 -31.40
CA SER A 707 1.45 -3.51 -31.39
C SER A 707 1.85 -4.04 -32.76
N PRO A 708 1.02 -3.98 -33.84
CA PRO A 708 1.46 -4.41 -35.17
C PRO A 708 2.64 -3.59 -35.71
N LYS A 709 2.70 -2.29 -35.40
CA LYS A 709 3.83 -1.43 -35.79
C LYS A 709 5.11 -1.81 -35.04
N VAL A 710 5.00 -2.04 -33.73
CA VAL A 710 6.11 -2.52 -32.90
C VAL A 710 6.64 -3.85 -33.44
N ARG A 711 5.76 -4.80 -33.78
CA ARG A 711 6.13 -6.10 -34.32
C ARG A 711 6.86 -6.00 -35.66
N ARG A 712 6.39 -5.12 -36.56
CA ARG A 712 7.07 -4.88 -37.84
C ARG A 712 8.47 -4.30 -37.63
N ALA A 713 8.58 -3.25 -36.81
CA ALA A 713 9.86 -2.63 -36.50
C ALA A 713 10.83 -3.60 -35.80
N LEU A 714 10.32 -4.45 -34.90
CA LEU A 714 11.11 -5.49 -34.24
C LEU A 714 11.67 -6.49 -35.27
N GLY A 715 10.85 -6.93 -36.23
CA GLY A 715 11.30 -7.81 -37.31
C GLY A 715 12.42 -7.19 -38.15
N GLU A 716 12.23 -5.95 -38.59
CA GLU A 716 13.22 -5.19 -39.37
C GLU A 716 14.52 -4.98 -38.58
N TYR A 717 14.41 -4.54 -37.33
CA TYR A 717 15.54 -4.33 -36.44
C TYR A 717 16.34 -5.61 -36.21
N TRP A 718 15.65 -6.72 -35.94
CA TRP A 718 16.28 -7.99 -35.61
C TRP A 718 16.98 -8.63 -36.82
N GLN A 719 16.43 -8.43 -38.03
CA GLN A 719 17.09 -8.83 -39.27
C GLN A 719 18.41 -8.09 -39.45
N LYS A 720 18.42 -6.76 -39.31
CA LYS A 720 19.65 -5.93 -39.40
C LYS A 720 20.69 -6.30 -38.35
N TYR A 721 20.24 -6.57 -37.12
CA TYR A 721 21.11 -7.03 -36.04
C TYR A 721 21.81 -8.34 -36.38
N LYS A 722 21.05 -9.35 -36.84
CA LYS A 722 21.61 -10.65 -37.25
C LYS A 722 22.52 -10.56 -38.47
N ALA A 723 22.25 -9.63 -39.38
CA ALA A 723 23.11 -9.35 -40.52
C ALA A 723 24.40 -8.60 -40.14
N GLY A 724 24.53 -8.11 -38.91
CA GLY A 724 25.71 -7.36 -38.46
C GLY A 724 25.79 -5.93 -39.01
N GLU A 725 24.65 -5.36 -39.43
CA GLU A 725 24.59 -4.03 -40.05
C GLU A 725 24.77 -2.88 -39.04
N PHE A 726 24.55 -3.14 -37.75
CA PHE A 726 24.74 -2.12 -36.72
C PHE A 726 26.22 -1.94 -36.39
N LYS A 727 26.71 -0.71 -36.58
CA LYS A 727 28.05 -0.31 -36.17
C LYS A 727 28.20 -0.45 -34.65
N LYS A 728 29.31 -1.05 -34.23
CA LYS A 728 29.73 -1.10 -32.82
C LYS A 728 30.68 0.07 -32.53
N PHE A 729 30.47 0.77 -31.43
CA PHE A 729 31.21 1.96 -31.04
C PHE A 729 32.15 1.75 -29.85
N LYS A 730 32.01 0.64 -29.11
CA LYS A 730 32.89 0.20 -28.03
C LYS A 730 33.41 -1.21 -28.26
#